data_AF-A0A660QZT6-F1
#
_entry.id   AF-A0A660QZT6-F1
#
_cell.length_a   1.000
_cell.length_b   1.000
_cell.length_c   1.000
_cell.angle_alpha   90.00
_cell.angle_beta   90.00
_cell.angle_gamma   90.00
#
_symmetry.space_group_name_H-M   'P 1'
#
loop_
_entity.id
_entity.type
_entity.pdbx_description
1 polymer ?
#
loop_
_entity_poly.entity_id
_entity_poly.type
_entity_poly.pdbx_seq_one_letter_code
_entity_poly.pdbx_strand_id
1 'polypeptide(L)'
;MHMREYGRDLSIEIGQGALMLNLDFSQLPGSPSKETLLVRFTQLGIDLAGIADVGGGWPSDGGHMMGRKWPILSAGTVLNNAHMKNVGNWSTDFQEDLDTFYISQAEVDVTHSAAWNPDGRADELWPYEPANFGLPEWGIRHTANPEQDNLHWTATYRDINVQSYAGWILASHVMGQSAAWNHDPVFDYIDRATSINDTYHPNPGYYIYGNAFIREMWYAYRSDYTPTWIPNDPDDIYGHGVRVESTFASFSATPTSGAAPLPVDFTDISFGTITNRFWDFGDGSTINTMATSISHTYTAAGTNTVQLIVSGPDGSSTNTQVNLISVAEAPPPISTIDIDASLADQQVRGNGTTGTTLNWIAQKEDQISGVQNGEIVVPFLLPDLGGQTIATANLLAALNAPTWQSWGNVDLYGVRYAASESVLLSDYAPFSDAAGNGTKIMDNFYVSGSGTAAYQELNTDATGDVELAAWLMAQYDAGAVAGDYVFLRFQPDNMAAVGGHAIQFATADTVTQTTPVLSFELGASGPADTDKDGLPDWWETLYFGGPTNATPTDIAANGINTVGDTYVAGIDPTNPDAFFEIENLLVDSQVIFQWISVTDRVYSVHATTNLLDGFQPVETNILWPQNSWTGQLGVAGEFFQLKVELSQ
;
A
#
# COMPACT_ATOMS: atom_id res chain seq x y z
N MET A 1 25.56 10.43 -35.02
CA MET A 1 26.23 10.22 -33.72
C MET A 1 26.86 11.54 -33.30
N HIS A 2 26.08 12.41 -32.66
CA HIS A 2 26.64 13.44 -31.80
C HIS A 2 26.67 12.83 -30.41
N MET A 3 27.84 12.76 -29.79
CA MET A 3 27.96 12.42 -28.38
C MET A 3 27.17 13.46 -27.59
N ARG A 4 26.06 13.06 -26.97
CA ARG A 4 25.32 13.88 -25.99
C ARG A 4 26.09 13.84 -24.68
N GLU A 5 27.21 14.56 -24.61
CA GLU A 5 28.08 14.60 -23.43
C GLU A 5 27.74 15.77 -22.49
N TYR A 6 26.70 16.54 -22.80
CA TYR A 6 26.31 17.74 -22.05
C TYR A 6 25.10 17.45 -21.16
N GLY A 7 25.17 17.79 -19.86
CA GLY A 7 24.15 17.46 -18.84
C GLY A 7 22.72 17.81 -19.22
N ARG A 8 22.52 19.02 -19.78
CA ARG A 8 21.24 19.46 -20.37
C ARG A 8 20.67 18.45 -21.36
N ASP A 9 21.48 18.01 -22.32
CA ASP A 9 21.00 17.14 -23.40
C ASP A 9 20.63 15.75 -22.86
N LEU A 10 21.30 15.29 -21.80
CA LEU A 10 20.92 14.06 -21.10
C LEU A 10 19.60 14.26 -20.34
N SER A 11 19.45 15.36 -19.60
CA SER A 11 18.24 15.65 -18.83
C SER A 11 16.99 15.79 -19.72
N ILE A 12 17.11 16.41 -20.90
CA ILE A 12 16.03 16.50 -21.88
C ILE A 12 15.57 15.11 -22.32
N GLU A 13 16.50 14.20 -22.58
CA GLU A 13 16.20 12.83 -23.04
C GLU A 13 15.65 11.96 -21.91
N ILE A 14 16.12 12.18 -20.69
CA ILE A 14 15.53 11.60 -19.48
C ILE A 14 14.06 12.04 -19.35
N GLY A 15 13.79 13.33 -19.54
CA GLY A 15 12.43 13.88 -19.54
C GLY A 15 11.53 13.31 -20.64
N GLN A 16 12.05 13.17 -21.87
CA GLN A 16 11.33 12.50 -22.96
C GLN A 16 11.01 11.05 -22.62
N GLY A 17 12.00 10.29 -22.15
CA GLY A 17 11.82 8.89 -21.75
C GLY A 17 10.79 8.72 -20.64
N ALA A 18 10.84 9.58 -19.62
CA ALA A 18 9.88 9.59 -18.52
C ALA A 18 8.44 9.81 -19.01
N LEU A 19 8.22 10.77 -19.90
CA LEU A 19 6.90 11.04 -20.47
C LEU A 19 6.43 9.92 -21.40
N MET A 20 7.32 9.33 -22.20
CA MET A 20 6.99 8.18 -23.06
C MET A 20 6.51 6.98 -22.25
N LEU A 21 7.06 6.71 -21.07
CA LEU A 21 6.59 5.62 -20.19
C LEU A 21 5.12 5.80 -19.77
N ASN A 22 4.63 7.04 -19.72
CA ASN A 22 3.26 7.39 -19.34
C ASN A 22 2.26 7.36 -20.52
N LEU A 23 2.71 7.17 -21.76
CA LEU A 23 1.86 7.21 -22.96
C LEU A 23 1.57 5.82 -23.51
N ASP A 24 0.32 5.47 -23.83
CA ASP A 24 0.04 4.25 -24.61
C ASP A 24 0.27 4.44 -26.11
N PHE A 25 1.39 3.91 -26.61
CA PHE A 25 1.71 3.87 -28.03
C PHE A 25 1.68 2.47 -28.64
N SER A 26 1.07 1.48 -27.94
CA SER A 26 0.88 0.10 -28.45
C SER A 26 0.08 0.06 -29.76
N GLN A 27 -0.73 1.09 -30.00
CA GLN A 27 -1.54 1.27 -31.20
C GLN A 27 -0.73 1.80 -32.41
N LEU A 28 0.52 2.22 -32.23
CA LEU A 28 1.36 2.74 -33.32
C LEU A 28 2.11 1.62 -34.06
N PRO A 29 2.00 1.52 -35.40
CA PRO A 29 2.70 0.50 -36.18
C PRO A 29 4.22 0.57 -36.00
N GLY A 30 4.85 -0.54 -35.62
CA GLY A 30 6.30 -0.62 -35.44
C GLY A 30 6.81 0.10 -34.18
N SER A 31 5.93 0.42 -33.23
CA SER A 31 6.34 0.98 -31.95
C SER A 31 7.24 -0.01 -31.19
N PRO A 32 8.39 0.45 -30.65
CA PRO A 32 9.26 -0.39 -29.84
C PRO A 32 8.56 -0.78 -28.53
N SER A 33 8.94 -1.90 -27.90
CA SER A 33 8.39 -2.24 -26.59
C SER A 33 8.75 -1.17 -25.55
N LYS A 34 7.76 -0.69 -24.78
CA LYS A 34 7.99 0.18 -23.60
C LYS A 34 8.91 -0.47 -22.58
N GLU A 35 8.89 -1.79 -22.52
CA GLU A 35 9.70 -2.60 -21.63
C GLU A 35 11.19 -2.28 -21.77
N THR A 36 11.70 -2.15 -23.01
CA THR A 36 13.12 -1.81 -23.22
C THR A 36 13.46 -0.43 -22.67
N LEU A 37 12.54 0.53 -22.82
CA LEU A 37 12.73 1.87 -22.25
C LEU A 37 12.66 1.79 -20.72
N LEU A 38 11.66 1.12 -20.16
CA LEU A 38 11.45 0.96 -18.72
C LEU A 38 12.64 0.29 -18.05
N VAL A 39 13.14 -0.83 -18.58
CA VAL A 39 14.30 -1.56 -18.05
C VAL A 39 15.54 -0.68 -18.05
N ARG A 40 15.82 0.01 -19.17
CA ARG A 40 17.01 0.87 -19.26
C ARG A 40 16.92 2.11 -18.38
N PHE A 41 15.73 2.68 -18.25
CA PHE A 41 15.48 3.85 -17.41
C PHE A 41 15.58 3.49 -15.93
N THR A 42 15.06 2.31 -15.56
CA THR A 42 15.17 1.75 -14.20
C THR A 42 16.63 1.46 -13.87
N GLN A 43 17.39 0.83 -14.77
CA GLN A 43 18.82 0.62 -14.59
C GLN A 43 19.59 1.92 -14.40
N LEU A 44 19.29 2.96 -15.18
CA LEU A 44 19.90 4.28 -14.99
C LEU A 44 19.63 4.82 -13.57
N GLY A 45 18.42 4.64 -13.03
CA GLY A 45 18.11 5.01 -11.66
C GLY A 45 18.90 4.22 -10.61
N ILE A 46 19.04 2.90 -10.80
CA ILE A 46 19.86 2.03 -9.93
C ILE A 46 21.34 2.49 -9.95
N ASP A 47 21.89 2.75 -11.14
CA ASP A 47 23.29 3.16 -11.29
C ASP A 47 23.55 4.51 -10.60
N LEU A 48 22.64 5.47 -10.75
CA LEU A 48 22.73 6.77 -10.10
C LEU A 48 22.56 6.66 -8.57
N ALA A 49 21.64 5.83 -8.09
CA ALA A 49 21.53 5.55 -6.65
C ALA A 49 22.83 4.97 -6.08
N GLY A 50 23.42 3.98 -6.76
CA GLY A 50 24.69 3.40 -6.35
C GLY A 50 25.84 4.41 -6.34
N ILE A 51 25.88 5.35 -7.29
CA ILE A 51 26.86 6.46 -7.29
C ILE A 51 26.65 7.35 -6.06
N ALA A 52 25.41 7.71 -5.73
CA ALA A 52 25.08 8.53 -4.57
C ALA A 52 25.46 7.83 -3.25
N ASP A 53 25.19 6.53 -3.14
CA ASP A 53 25.46 5.72 -1.95
C ASP A 53 26.96 5.61 -1.62
N VAL A 54 27.83 5.68 -2.63
CA VAL A 54 29.29 5.72 -2.43
C VAL A 54 29.84 7.14 -2.25
N GLY A 55 28.96 8.12 -2.01
CA GLY A 55 29.31 9.52 -1.76
C GLY A 55 29.50 10.35 -3.03
N GLY A 56 29.06 9.86 -4.18
CA GLY A 56 28.95 10.66 -5.39
C GLY A 56 27.83 11.69 -5.28
N GLY A 57 27.94 12.75 -6.05
CA GLY A 57 26.93 13.80 -6.12
C GLY A 57 27.05 14.61 -7.40
N TRP A 58 26.03 15.42 -7.63
CA TRP A 58 25.85 16.26 -8.80
C TRP A 58 25.73 17.70 -8.34
N PRO A 59 26.85 18.32 -7.92
CA PRO A 59 26.84 19.68 -7.42
C PRO A 59 26.38 20.64 -8.50
N SER A 60 25.96 21.82 -8.07
CA SER A 60 25.61 22.85 -9.02
C SER A 60 26.80 23.25 -9.90
N ASP A 61 26.61 23.06 -11.20
CA ASP A 61 27.61 23.38 -12.20
C ASP A 61 26.96 23.90 -13.49
N GLY A 62 26.19 24.99 -13.41
CA GLY A 62 25.77 25.76 -14.59
C GLY A 62 25.17 24.91 -15.73
N GLY A 63 24.42 23.89 -15.38
CA GLY A 63 23.70 23.02 -16.32
C GLY A 63 24.39 21.73 -16.76
N HIS A 64 25.48 21.35 -16.12
CA HIS A 64 26.28 20.17 -16.48
C HIS A 64 25.87 18.86 -15.79
N MET A 65 25.22 18.92 -14.61
CA MET A 65 25.04 17.76 -13.72
C MET A 65 23.58 17.38 -13.45
N MET A 66 22.64 18.15 -13.99
CA MET A 66 21.19 17.99 -13.86
C MET A 66 20.59 16.64 -14.34
N GLY A 67 19.39 16.35 -13.85
CA GLY A 67 18.51 15.29 -14.34
C GLY A 67 18.80 13.92 -13.72
N ARG A 68 19.30 13.89 -12.49
CA ARG A 68 19.80 12.65 -11.85
C ARG A 68 18.89 12.15 -10.74
N LYS A 69 18.12 13.04 -10.11
CA LYS A 69 17.18 12.68 -9.06
C LYS A 69 15.96 11.94 -9.59
N TRP A 70 15.42 12.36 -10.73
CA TRP A 70 14.22 11.72 -11.31
C TRP A 70 14.41 10.24 -11.64
N PRO A 71 15.47 9.80 -12.36
CA PRO A 71 15.68 8.38 -12.62
C PRO A 71 15.73 7.54 -11.33
N ILE A 72 16.34 8.06 -10.26
CA ILE A 72 16.41 7.36 -8.96
C ILE A 72 15.00 7.21 -8.37
N LEU A 73 14.23 8.30 -8.29
CA LEU A 73 12.87 8.27 -7.75
C LEU A 73 11.94 7.36 -8.58
N SER A 74 12.05 7.45 -9.90
CA SER A 74 11.30 6.63 -10.86
C SER A 74 11.64 5.14 -10.70
N ALA A 75 12.91 4.79 -10.65
CA ALA A 75 13.34 3.41 -10.42
C ALA A 75 12.92 2.89 -9.04
N GLY A 76 13.03 3.72 -8.00
CA GLY A 76 12.54 3.39 -6.65
C GLY A 76 11.04 3.10 -6.64
N THR A 77 10.26 3.84 -7.43
CA THR A 77 8.82 3.60 -7.58
C THR A 77 8.55 2.27 -8.28
N VAL A 78 9.23 2.01 -9.40
CA VAL A 78 9.07 0.77 -10.20
C VAL A 78 9.47 -0.48 -9.40
N LEU A 79 10.58 -0.41 -8.66
CA LEU A 79 11.13 -1.51 -7.87
C LEU A 79 10.53 -1.59 -6.47
N ASN A 80 9.65 -0.66 -6.10
CA ASN A 80 9.16 -0.46 -4.74
C ASN A 80 10.28 -0.34 -3.67
N ASN A 81 11.46 0.17 -4.06
CA ASN A 81 12.61 0.31 -3.19
C ASN A 81 12.45 1.52 -2.24
N ALA A 82 12.39 1.28 -0.93
CA ALA A 82 12.13 2.31 0.07
C ALA A 82 13.24 3.38 0.14
N HIS A 83 14.51 2.99 -0.03
CA HIS A 83 15.65 3.91 0.00
C HIS A 83 15.60 4.91 -1.17
N MET A 84 15.43 4.41 -2.39
CA MET A 84 15.37 5.23 -3.61
C MET A 84 14.10 6.09 -3.68
N LYS A 85 12.95 5.60 -3.20
CA LYS A 85 11.74 6.43 -3.05
C LYS A 85 11.95 7.60 -2.08
N ASN A 86 12.90 7.46 -1.15
CA ASN A 86 13.27 8.49 -0.19
C ASN A 86 14.40 9.42 -0.67
N VAL A 87 14.73 9.42 -1.99
CA VAL A 87 15.80 10.25 -2.57
C VAL A 87 15.63 11.75 -2.28
N GLY A 88 14.39 12.21 -2.07
CA GLY A 88 14.10 13.57 -1.63
C GLY A 88 14.73 13.98 -0.30
N ASN A 89 15.07 13.01 0.55
CA ASN A 89 15.66 13.23 1.87
C ASN A 89 17.15 12.84 1.95
N TRP A 90 17.78 12.51 0.82
CA TRP A 90 19.20 12.17 0.79
C TRP A 90 20.05 13.43 1.00
N SER A 91 21.23 13.26 1.59
CA SER A 91 22.23 14.34 1.72
C SER A 91 23.07 14.54 0.46
N THR A 92 22.74 13.82 -0.62
CA THR A 92 23.45 13.90 -1.90
C THR A 92 23.11 15.21 -2.61
N ASP A 93 24.14 15.85 -3.17
CA ASP A 93 23.96 17.03 -4.00
C ASP A 93 23.25 16.66 -5.31
N PHE A 94 22.10 17.30 -5.58
CA PHE A 94 21.42 17.25 -6.86
C PHE A 94 21.28 18.66 -7.41
N GLN A 95 21.87 18.92 -8.58
CA GLN A 95 21.92 20.27 -9.16
C GLN A 95 20.52 20.90 -9.28
N GLU A 96 19.53 20.14 -9.73
CA GLU A 96 18.12 20.56 -9.78
C GLU A 96 17.60 21.20 -8.48
N ASP A 97 18.02 20.69 -7.31
CA ASP A 97 17.62 21.23 -6.01
C ASP A 97 18.51 22.39 -5.57
N LEU A 98 19.81 22.31 -5.89
CA LEU A 98 20.80 23.33 -5.49
C LEU A 98 20.69 24.63 -6.28
N ASP A 99 20.08 24.58 -7.46
CA ASP A 99 19.90 25.73 -8.34
C ASP A 99 18.55 26.43 -8.17
N THR A 100 17.56 25.78 -7.55
CA THR A 100 16.21 26.31 -7.41
C THR A 100 15.87 26.63 -5.96
N PHE A 101 15.22 27.76 -5.73
CA PHE A 101 14.98 28.30 -4.40
C PHE A 101 13.76 29.21 -4.37
N TYR A 102 13.27 29.53 -3.17
CA TYR A 102 12.36 30.65 -3.00
C TYR A 102 13.17 31.88 -2.59
N ILE A 103 12.96 33.00 -3.27
CA ILE A 103 13.64 34.25 -2.88
C ILE A 103 13.27 34.59 -1.44
N SER A 104 14.29 34.76 -0.60
CA SER A 104 14.20 35.19 0.79
C SER A 104 14.95 36.51 1.01
N GLN A 105 15.01 36.96 2.25
CA GLN A 105 15.81 38.14 2.62
C GLN A 105 17.31 37.93 2.29
N ALA A 106 17.82 36.70 2.33
CA ALA A 106 19.23 36.42 2.06
C ALA A 106 19.61 36.78 0.61
N GLU A 107 18.77 36.43 -0.36
CA GLU A 107 18.98 36.70 -1.77
C GLU A 107 18.90 38.20 -2.08
N VAL A 108 17.96 38.91 -1.45
CA VAL A 108 17.86 40.37 -1.53
C VAL A 108 19.14 41.02 -0.95
N ASP A 109 19.58 40.58 0.22
CA ASP A 109 20.77 41.12 0.87
C ASP A 109 22.04 40.89 0.02
N VAL A 110 22.19 39.69 -0.55
CA VAL A 110 23.32 39.35 -1.41
C VAL A 110 23.34 40.21 -2.67
N THR A 111 22.20 40.36 -3.36
CA THR A 111 22.12 41.13 -4.62
C THR A 111 22.22 42.64 -4.42
N HIS A 112 21.99 43.15 -3.20
CA HIS A 112 22.21 44.56 -2.84
C HIS A 112 23.58 44.82 -2.21
N SER A 113 24.39 43.77 -2.01
CA SER A 113 25.72 43.89 -1.43
C SER A 113 26.80 44.24 -2.46
N ALA A 114 27.97 44.66 -1.98
CA ALA A 114 29.14 44.84 -2.83
C ALA A 114 29.70 43.52 -3.41
N ALA A 115 29.20 42.37 -2.95
CA ALA A 115 29.59 41.06 -3.48
C ALA A 115 28.77 40.68 -4.72
N TRP A 116 27.63 41.34 -4.99
CA TRP A 116 26.79 41.04 -6.14
C TRP A 116 27.58 41.18 -7.45
N ASN A 117 27.74 40.06 -8.14
CA ASN A 117 28.50 39.94 -9.36
C ASN A 117 27.75 38.95 -10.29
N PRO A 118 26.57 39.35 -10.78
CA PRO A 118 25.70 38.48 -11.55
C PRO A 118 26.38 37.99 -12.83
N ASP A 119 25.96 36.84 -13.34
CA ASP A 119 26.52 36.28 -14.57
C ASP A 119 26.46 37.30 -15.74
N GLY A 120 27.62 37.64 -16.27
CA GLY A 120 27.76 38.73 -17.26
C GLY A 120 27.23 38.41 -18.66
N ARG A 121 26.58 37.25 -18.87
CA ARG A 121 25.98 36.87 -20.15
C ARG A 121 24.50 37.27 -20.25
N ALA A 122 23.92 37.79 -19.18
CA ALA A 122 22.57 38.37 -19.20
C ALA A 122 22.58 39.77 -19.86
N ASP A 123 21.54 40.06 -20.65
CA ASP A 123 21.39 41.39 -21.29
C ASP A 123 21.03 42.48 -20.28
N GLU A 124 20.36 42.12 -19.18
CA GLU A 124 19.99 43.03 -18.10
C GLU A 124 20.25 42.38 -16.74
N LEU A 125 20.60 43.20 -15.75
CA LEU A 125 20.95 42.78 -14.39
C LEU A 125 19.95 43.38 -13.41
N TRP A 126 19.07 42.55 -12.87
CA TRP A 126 18.04 42.96 -11.93
C TRP A 126 18.29 42.29 -10.58
N PRO A 127 18.46 43.07 -9.49
CA PRO A 127 18.61 42.50 -8.17
C PRO A 127 17.27 41.90 -7.70
N TYR A 128 17.33 41.08 -6.65
CA TYR A 128 16.13 40.67 -5.96
C TYR A 128 15.64 41.81 -5.07
N GLU A 129 14.32 41.99 -5.01
CA GLU A 129 13.67 42.96 -4.15
C GLU A 129 12.76 42.25 -3.13
N PRO A 130 12.42 42.88 -2.00
CA PRO A 130 11.46 42.32 -1.03
C PRO A 130 10.11 41.97 -1.65
N ALA A 131 9.71 42.64 -2.73
CA ALA A 131 8.51 42.33 -3.49
C ALA A 131 8.57 40.97 -4.21
N ASN A 132 9.75 40.34 -4.30
CA ASN A 132 9.95 39.02 -4.90
C ASN A 132 9.96 37.89 -3.87
N PHE A 133 9.72 38.17 -2.59
CA PHE A 133 9.69 37.15 -1.55
C PHE A 133 8.74 36.00 -1.84
N GLY A 134 9.24 34.77 -1.68
CA GLY A 134 8.49 33.54 -1.96
C GLY A 134 8.28 33.26 -3.45
N LEU A 135 8.84 34.07 -4.35
CA LEU A 135 8.86 33.77 -5.77
C LEU A 135 9.81 32.57 -6.02
N PRO A 136 9.35 31.49 -6.69
CA PRO A 136 10.20 30.38 -7.05
C PRO A 136 11.19 30.82 -8.11
N GLU A 137 12.47 30.62 -7.86
CA GLU A 137 13.53 31.19 -8.65
C GLU A 137 14.66 30.20 -8.90
N TRP A 138 15.46 30.50 -9.92
CA TRP A 138 16.59 29.70 -10.33
C TRP A 138 17.87 30.54 -10.41
N GLY A 139 18.99 29.94 -10.03
CA GLY A 139 20.33 30.51 -10.07
C GLY A 139 21.36 29.53 -10.61
N ILE A 140 22.40 30.04 -11.28
CA ILE A 140 23.39 29.19 -12.01
C ILE A 140 24.17 28.26 -11.10
N ARG A 141 24.44 28.74 -9.89
CA ARG A 141 25.11 28.04 -8.81
C ARG A 141 24.61 28.54 -7.46
N HIS A 142 23.30 28.72 -7.33
CA HIS A 142 22.70 29.45 -6.20
C HIS A 142 23.28 29.05 -4.84
N THR A 143 23.32 27.74 -4.54
CA THR A 143 23.86 27.25 -3.25
C THR A 143 25.35 27.61 -3.01
N ALA A 144 26.16 27.71 -4.06
CA ALA A 144 27.62 27.94 -3.97
C ALA A 144 28.03 29.40 -4.24
N ASN A 145 27.29 30.11 -5.10
CA ASN A 145 27.59 31.44 -5.62
C ASN A 145 26.28 32.24 -5.81
N PRO A 146 25.50 32.50 -4.75
CA PRO A 146 24.24 33.24 -4.87
C PRO A 146 24.46 34.69 -5.36
N GLU A 147 25.68 35.21 -5.24
CA GLU A 147 26.04 36.52 -5.78
C GLU A 147 26.05 36.60 -7.31
N GLN A 148 26.02 35.45 -7.99
CA GLN A 148 25.94 35.36 -9.45
C GLN A 148 24.50 35.37 -9.97
N ASP A 149 23.53 35.33 -9.06
CA ASP A 149 22.12 35.25 -9.42
C ASP A 149 21.58 36.59 -9.93
N ASN A 150 20.59 36.48 -10.81
CA ASN A 150 19.98 37.58 -11.52
C ASN A 150 18.50 37.28 -11.73
N LEU A 151 17.62 38.19 -11.30
CA LEU A 151 16.17 38.05 -11.47
C LEU A 151 15.74 38.07 -12.94
N HIS A 152 16.51 38.75 -13.80
CA HIS A 152 16.09 38.98 -15.19
C HIS A 152 16.04 37.69 -16.02
N TRP A 153 14.99 37.55 -16.82
CA TRP A 153 14.72 36.35 -17.63
C TRP A 153 15.70 36.12 -18.78
N THR A 154 16.44 37.14 -19.24
CA THR A 154 17.50 36.95 -20.26
C THR A 154 18.78 36.33 -19.71
N ALA A 155 18.85 36.00 -18.42
CA ALA A 155 20.00 35.28 -17.88
C ALA A 155 20.17 33.93 -18.60
N THR A 156 21.27 33.79 -19.35
CA THR A 156 21.45 32.78 -20.41
C THR A 156 21.22 31.33 -19.98
N TYR A 157 21.43 31.01 -18.70
CA TYR A 157 21.27 29.65 -18.19
C TYR A 157 19.86 29.31 -17.76
N ARG A 158 18.95 30.29 -17.63
CA ARG A 158 17.54 30.01 -17.31
C ARG A 158 16.94 29.07 -18.36
N ASP A 159 17.13 29.40 -19.63
CA ASP A 159 16.62 28.61 -20.75
C ASP A 159 17.17 27.18 -20.76
N ILE A 160 18.46 27.03 -20.46
CA ILE A 160 19.15 25.73 -20.39
C ILE A 160 18.48 24.83 -19.35
N ASN A 161 18.12 25.38 -18.20
CA ASN A 161 17.57 24.61 -17.08
C ASN A 161 16.09 24.31 -17.28
N VAL A 162 15.30 25.30 -17.72
CA VAL A 162 13.87 25.09 -17.98
C VAL A 162 13.65 23.96 -19.00
N GLN A 163 14.43 23.97 -20.10
CA GLN A 163 14.40 22.90 -21.11
C GLN A 163 14.67 21.53 -20.52
N SER A 164 15.57 21.47 -19.56
CA SER A 164 16.07 20.23 -19.01
C SER A 164 15.14 19.62 -18.00
N TYR A 165 14.41 20.46 -17.26
CA TYR A 165 13.57 20.01 -16.15
C TYR A 165 12.14 19.72 -16.61
N ALA A 166 11.65 20.44 -17.63
CA ALA A 166 10.26 20.39 -18.08
C ALA A 166 9.71 18.97 -18.30
N GLY A 167 10.50 18.06 -18.88
CA GLY A 167 10.01 16.71 -19.19
C GLY A 167 9.73 15.86 -17.95
N TRP A 168 10.71 15.76 -17.05
CA TRP A 168 10.58 14.90 -15.88
C TRP A 168 9.78 15.56 -14.74
N ILE A 169 9.67 16.90 -14.68
CA ILE A 169 8.73 17.57 -13.79
C ILE A 169 7.28 17.20 -14.13
N LEU A 170 6.92 17.28 -15.42
CA LEU A 170 5.58 16.88 -15.86
C LEU A 170 5.34 15.38 -15.59
N ALA A 171 6.33 14.53 -15.87
CA ALA A 171 6.21 13.09 -15.57
C ALA A 171 6.02 12.85 -14.07
N SER A 172 6.71 13.61 -13.20
CA SER A 172 6.54 13.55 -11.76
C SER A 172 5.14 13.94 -11.30
N HIS A 173 4.55 15.00 -11.86
CA HIS A 173 3.16 15.36 -11.62
C HIS A 173 2.19 14.25 -12.04
N VAL A 174 2.33 13.75 -13.27
CA VAL A 174 1.47 12.69 -13.82
C VAL A 174 1.56 11.41 -12.99
N MET A 175 2.74 11.09 -12.44
CA MET A 175 2.98 9.92 -11.61
C MET A 175 2.69 10.13 -10.11
N GLY A 176 2.29 11.34 -9.69
CA GLY A 176 2.04 11.67 -8.28
C GLY A 176 3.28 11.63 -7.39
N GLN A 177 4.46 11.92 -7.94
CA GLN A 177 5.75 11.78 -7.25
C GLN A 177 6.36 13.11 -6.78
N SER A 178 5.67 14.24 -6.98
CA SER A 178 6.19 15.56 -6.58
C SER A 178 6.49 15.66 -5.07
N ALA A 179 5.63 15.09 -4.22
CA ALA A 179 5.85 15.09 -2.78
C ALA A 179 7.10 14.28 -2.36
N ALA A 180 7.38 13.16 -3.03
CA ALA A 180 8.55 12.32 -2.75
C ALA A 180 9.86 12.98 -3.21
N TRP A 181 9.78 13.95 -4.12
CA TRP A 181 10.93 14.75 -4.54
C TRP A 181 11.46 15.67 -3.43
N ASN A 182 10.58 16.15 -2.54
CA ASN A 182 10.91 16.96 -1.37
C ASN A 182 11.73 18.24 -1.70
N HIS A 183 11.36 18.95 -2.76
CA HIS A 183 11.92 20.26 -3.10
C HIS A 183 10.95 21.06 -3.96
N ASP A 184 9.99 21.73 -3.35
CA ASP A 184 8.93 22.46 -4.07
C ASP A 184 9.43 23.55 -5.05
N PRO A 185 10.53 24.31 -4.79
CA PRO A 185 10.98 25.37 -5.68
C PRO A 185 11.21 24.95 -7.14
N VAL A 186 11.69 23.72 -7.39
CA VAL A 186 11.92 23.25 -8.78
C VAL A 186 10.61 23.06 -9.55
N PHE A 187 9.55 22.58 -8.88
CA PHE A 187 8.24 22.40 -9.50
C PHE A 187 7.59 23.75 -9.78
N ASP A 188 7.53 24.60 -8.76
CA ASP A 188 6.95 25.93 -8.86
C ASP A 188 7.66 26.79 -9.92
N TYR A 189 8.99 26.71 -10.00
CA TYR A 189 9.78 27.43 -11.01
C TYR A 189 9.47 26.95 -12.43
N ILE A 190 9.32 25.64 -12.64
CA ILE A 190 9.03 25.08 -13.95
C ILE A 190 7.58 25.34 -14.37
N ASP A 191 6.64 25.28 -13.45
CA ASP A 191 5.26 25.70 -13.71
C ASP A 191 5.20 27.18 -14.13
N ARG A 192 5.91 28.05 -13.39
CA ARG A 192 6.11 29.46 -13.75
C ARG A 192 6.72 29.60 -15.14
N ALA A 193 7.87 28.97 -15.39
CA ALA A 193 8.60 29.16 -16.65
C ALA A 193 7.85 28.64 -17.87
N THR A 194 7.19 27.49 -17.77
CA THR A 194 6.43 26.87 -18.87
C THR A 194 5.10 27.57 -19.14
N SER A 195 4.60 28.40 -18.21
CA SER A 195 3.42 29.23 -18.44
C SER A 195 3.68 30.44 -19.33
N ILE A 196 4.96 30.82 -19.53
CA ILE A 196 5.36 31.91 -20.42
C ILE A 196 5.16 31.44 -21.86
N ASN A 197 4.40 32.22 -22.64
CA ASN A 197 4.10 31.89 -24.03
C ASN A 197 5.38 31.82 -24.88
N ASP A 198 5.58 30.71 -25.62
CA ASP A 198 6.69 30.47 -26.56
C ASP A 198 6.94 31.66 -27.53
N THR A 199 5.92 32.48 -27.81
CA THR A 199 6.00 33.64 -28.73
C THR A 199 6.64 34.88 -28.09
N TYR A 200 6.66 34.96 -26.77
CA TYR A 200 7.13 36.11 -25.98
C TYR A 200 8.46 35.85 -25.28
N HIS A 201 9.07 34.70 -25.52
CA HIS A 201 10.34 34.35 -24.90
C HIS A 201 11.42 35.38 -25.27
N PRO A 202 12.14 35.95 -24.29
CA PRO A 202 13.08 37.05 -24.54
C PRO A 202 14.26 36.66 -25.43
N ASN A 203 14.58 35.36 -25.53
CA ASN A 203 15.49 34.81 -26.53
C ASN A 203 14.74 34.24 -27.74
N PRO A 204 14.65 34.96 -28.88
CA PRO A 204 13.95 34.48 -30.07
C PRO A 204 14.65 33.25 -30.68
N GLY A 205 13.92 32.14 -30.78
CA GLY A 205 14.40 30.87 -31.34
C GLY A 205 14.78 29.80 -30.30
N TYR A 206 14.63 30.10 -29.00
CA TYR A 206 14.76 29.13 -27.93
C TYR A 206 13.43 28.43 -27.65
N TYR A 207 13.43 27.10 -27.56
CA TYR A 207 12.25 26.30 -27.24
C TYR A 207 12.22 26.04 -25.74
N ILE A 208 11.27 26.63 -24.98
CA ILE A 208 11.17 26.50 -23.52
C ILE A 208 11.19 25.03 -23.06
N TYR A 209 10.54 24.17 -23.83
CA TYR A 209 10.34 22.75 -23.51
C TYR A 209 11.47 21.82 -24.01
N GLY A 210 12.53 22.37 -24.61
CA GLY A 210 13.68 21.61 -25.14
C GLY A 210 13.40 20.83 -26.42
N ASN A 211 12.16 20.38 -26.65
CA ASN A 211 11.70 19.79 -27.90
C ASN A 211 10.17 19.87 -28.03
N ALA A 212 9.67 19.64 -29.26
CA ALA A 212 8.25 19.71 -29.56
C ALA A 212 7.42 18.64 -28.81
N PHE A 213 7.96 17.43 -28.59
CA PHE A 213 7.21 16.37 -27.90
C PHE A 213 6.89 16.75 -26.45
N ILE A 214 7.87 17.22 -25.68
CA ILE A 214 7.66 17.67 -24.30
C ILE A 214 6.66 18.84 -24.26
N ARG A 215 6.74 19.79 -25.20
CA ARG A 215 5.78 20.89 -25.29
C ARG A 215 4.34 20.38 -25.47
N GLU A 216 4.11 19.50 -26.44
CA GLU A 216 2.76 18.98 -26.68
C GLU A 216 2.25 18.17 -25.47
N MET A 217 3.12 17.48 -24.75
CA MET A 217 2.77 16.81 -23.48
C MET A 217 2.32 17.83 -22.42
N TRP A 218 3.03 18.95 -22.27
CA TRP A 218 2.59 20.02 -21.36
C TRP A 218 1.24 20.58 -21.77
N TYR A 219 0.99 20.83 -23.05
CA TYR A 219 -0.33 21.28 -23.51
C TYR A 219 -1.44 20.26 -23.26
N ALA A 220 -1.14 18.97 -23.33
CA ALA A 220 -2.12 17.92 -23.11
C ALA A 220 -2.43 17.69 -21.62
N TYR A 221 -1.43 17.75 -20.74
CA TYR A 221 -1.54 17.26 -19.35
C TYR A 221 -1.45 18.36 -18.28
N ARG A 222 -1.23 19.63 -18.66
CA ARG A 222 -1.15 20.74 -17.68
C ARG A 222 -2.43 20.94 -16.87
N SER A 223 -3.60 20.59 -17.41
CA SER A 223 -4.87 20.66 -16.69
C SER A 223 -5.06 19.56 -15.65
N ASP A 224 -4.22 18.53 -15.66
CA ASP A 224 -4.44 17.31 -14.89
C ASP A 224 -3.84 17.38 -13.48
N TYR A 225 -3.08 18.44 -13.20
CA TYR A 225 -2.61 18.81 -11.87
C TYR A 225 -2.89 20.29 -11.62
N THR A 226 -2.84 20.71 -10.36
CA THR A 226 -3.02 22.11 -9.98
C THR A 226 -1.66 22.76 -9.80
N PRO A 227 -1.25 23.70 -10.67
CA PRO A 227 -0.03 24.47 -10.47
C PRO A 227 -0.12 25.26 -9.18
N THR A 228 0.93 25.21 -8.39
CA THR A 228 1.12 25.98 -7.14
C THR A 228 1.45 27.45 -7.44
N TRP A 229 1.86 27.77 -8.67
CA TRP A 229 2.15 29.12 -9.13
C TRP A 229 1.45 29.44 -10.46
N ILE A 230 0.82 30.62 -10.55
CA ILE A 230 0.05 31.06 -11.74
C ILE A 230 0.51 32.48 -12.11
N PRO A 231 0.82 32.78 -13.38
CA PRO A 231 1.04 34.14 -13.83
C PRO A 231 -0.16 35.05 -13.55
N ASN A 232 0.11 36.26 -13.09
CA ASN A 232 -0.93 37.28 -12.90
C ASN A 232 -1.53 37.80 -14.19
N ASP A 233 -0.71 37.77 -15.24
CA ASP A 233 -1.03 38.26 -16.56
C ASP A 233 -0.38 37.31 -17.57
N PRO A 234 -1.11 36.81 -18.59
CA PRO A 234 -0.52 36.03 -19.68
C PRO A 234 0.58 36.77 -20.47
N ASP A 235 0.70 38.10 -20.32
CA ASP A 235 1.80 38.92 -20.87
C ASP A 235 2.90 39.26 -19.82
N ASP A 236 2.87 38.68 -18.61
CA ASP A 236 3.88 38.88 -17.55
C ASP A 236 5.19 38.12 -17.83
N ILE A 237 5.89 38.55 -18.88
CA ILE A 237 7.18 38.03 -19.31
C ILE A 237 8.31 38.29 -18.30
N TYR A 238 8.06 39.13 -17.28
CA TYR A 238 9.03 39.52 -16.26
C TYR A 238 8.81 38.82 -14.92
N GLY A 239 7.77 37.99 -14.80
CA GLY A 239 7.59 37.07 -13.68
C GLY A 239 7.13 37.72 -12.37
N HIS A 240 6.27 38.73 -12.44
CA HIS A 240 5.57 39.30 -11.29
C HIS A 240 4.33 38.51 -10.85
N GLY A 241 4.19 37.23 -11.22
CA GLY A 241 3.01 36.42 -10.88
C GLY A 241 2.74 36.37 -9.38
N VAL A 242 1.45 36.30 -9.00
CA VAL A 242 1.02 36.19 -7.60
C VAL A 242 1.12 34.72 -7.29
N ARG A 243 2.07 34.38 -6.42
CA ARG A 243 1.86 33.26 -5.50
C ARG A 243 0.55 33.57 -4.81
N VAL A 244 -0.48 32.73 -4.93
CA VAL A 244 -1.74 32.93 -4.21
C VAL A 244 -1.38 33.19 -2.74
N GLU A 245 -1.38 34.46 -2.32
CA GLU A 245 -0.67 34.86 -1.10
C GLU A 245 -1.36 34.19 0.07
N SER A 246 -0.62 33.27 0.67
CA SER A 246 -0.95 32.49 1.83
C SER A 246 0.36 32.41 2.59
N THR A 247 0.30 32.71 3.89
CA THR A 247 1.32 32.26 4.87
C THR A 247 1.75 30.83 4.52
N PHE A 248 3.00 30.42 4.73
CA PHE A 248 3.45 29.06 4.42
C PHE A 248 3.95 28.38 5.69
N ALA A 249 3.23 27.35 6.15
CA ALA A 249 3.60 26.59 7.33
C ALA A 249 4.79 25.67 7.03
N SER A 250 5.84 25.74 7.85
CA SER A 250 6.94 24.78 7.84
C SER A 250 7.61 24.73 9.21
N PHE A 251 8.07 23.55 9.63
CA PHE A 251 8.72 23.37 10.93
C PHE A 251 9.64 22.15 10.99
N SER A 252 10.52 22.14 11.99
CA SER A 252 11.36 21.00 12.37
C SER A 252 11.13 20.58 13.83
N ALA A 253 11.49 19.33 14.17
CA ALA A 253 11.36 18.77 15.51
C ALA A 253 12.63 17.98 15.91
N THR A 254 13.04 18.03 17.18
CA THR A 254 14.18 17.26 17.69
C THR A 254 14.05 16.98 19.19
N PRO A 255 14.20 15.73 19.66
CA PRO A 255 14.29 14.46 18.91
C PRO A 255 12.93 13.98 18.35
N THR A 256 12.94 13.13 17.32
CA THR A 256 11.70 12.54 16.73
C THR A 256 11.36 11.14 17.22
N SER A 257 12.21 10.53 18.07
CA SER A 257 11.93 9.23 18.69
C SER A 257 12.56 9.07 20.08
N GLY A 258 11.98 8.20 20.90
CA GLY A 258 12.47 7.88 22.24
C GLY A 258 11.41 7.18 23.11
N ALA A 259 11.76 6.85 24.35
CA ALA A 259 10.82 6.21 25.28
C ALA A 259 9.95 7.25 26.01
N ALA A 260 8.70 6.90 26.33
CA ALA A 260 7.85 7.74 27.17
C ALA A 260 8.44 7.92 28.59
N PRO A 261 8.40 9.13 29.19
CA PRO A 261 8.01 10.40 28.57
C PRO A 261 9.13 11.02 27.69
N LEU A 262 8.79 11.49 26.49
CA LEU A 262 9.72 12.04 25.50
C LEU A 262 9.55 13.56 25.33
N PRO A 263 10.51 14.40 25.76
CA PRO A 263 10.53 15.83 25.45
C PRO A 263 11.05 16.07 24.02
N VAL A 264 10.35 16.91 23.26
CA VAL A 264 10.63 17.26 21.86
C VAL A 264 10.60 18.77 21.69
N ASP A 265 11.66 19.33 21.10
CA ASP A 265 11.75 20.74 20.73
C ASP A 265 11.31 20.93 19.28
N PHE A 266 10.35 21.83 19.06
CA PHE A 266 9.82 22.22 17.76
C PHE A 266 10.30 23.63 17.39
N THR A 267 10.78 23.80 16.16
CA THR A 267 11.19 25.09 15.60
C THR A 267 10.37 25.41 14.37
N ASP A 268 9.67 26.55 14.42
CA ASP A 268 8.94 27.12 13.30
C ASP A 268 9.92 27.77 12.30
N ILE A 269 9.82 27.36 11.04
CA ILE A 269 10.55 27.92 9.89
C ILE A 269 9.57 28.44 8.82
N SER A 270 8.34 28.76 9.22
CA SER A 270 7.26 29.26 8.37
C SER A 270 7.55 30.65 7.81
N PHE A 271 6.95 30.94 6.65
CA PHE A 271 7.15 32.17 5.90
C PHE A 271 5.87 33.03 5.80
N GLY A 272 6.04 34.34 5.61
CA GLY A 272 4.97 35.32 5.45
C GLY A 272 4.66 36.14 6.71
N THR A 273 3.65 37.03 6.62
CA THR A 273 3.21 37.86 7.74
C THR A 273 2.39 37.03 8.73
N ILE A 274 3.07 36.31 9.63
CA ILE A 274 2.41 35.41 10.59
C ILE A 274 1.98 36.20 11.83
N THR A 275 0.67 36.19 12.12
CA THR A 275 0.06 36.77 13.32
C THR A 275 -0.35 35.71 14.35
N ASN A 276 -0.26 34.42 13.99
CA ASN A 276 -0.60 33.31 14.87
C ASN A 276 0.04 31.99 14.42
N ARG A 277 0.47 31.15 15.38
CA ARG A 277 0.93 29.76 15.16
C ARG A 277 0.13 28.82 16.04
N PHE A 278 -0.70 27.99 15.43
CA PHE A 278 -1.45 26.95 16.12
C PHE A 278 -0.78 25.60 15.88
N TRP A 279 -0.47 24.89 16.96
CA TRP A 279 0.16 23.59 16.96
C TRP A 279 -0.81 22.53 17.51
N ASP A 280 -0.93 21.42 16.79
CA ASP A 280 -1.53 20.18 17.26
C ASP A 280 -0.45 19.10 17.28
N PHE A 281 -0.20 18.52 18.44
CA PHE A 281 0.87 17.53 18.63
C PHE A 281 0.42 16.10 18.33
N GLY A 282 -0.86 15.85 18.05
CA GLY A 282 -1.38 14.53 17.71
C GLY A 282 -1.65 13.60 18.89
N ASP A 283 -1.34 14.02 20.12
CA ASP A 283 -1.63 13.29 21.38
C ASP A 283 -2.87 13.85 22.12
N GLY A 284 -3.63 14.72 21.45
CA GLY A 284 -4.77 15.45 22.00
C GLY A 284 -4.43 16.79 22.66
N SER A 285 -3.14 17.15 22.75
CA SER A 285 -2.71 18.47 23.22
C SER A 285 -2.49 19.45 22.06
N THR A 286 -2.81 20.73 22.31
CA THR A 286 -2.66 21.81 21.32
C THR A 286 -2.12 23.07 22.01
N ILE A 287 -1.46 23.93 21.24
CA ILE A 287 -1.02 25.24 21.72
C ILE A 287 -1.18 26.31 20.65
N ASN A 288 -1.51 27.53 21.07
CA ASN A 288 -1.50 28.69 20.21
C ASN A 288 -0.47 29.71 20.73
N THR A 289 0.46 30.12 19.88
CA THR A 289 1.62 30.92 20.28
C THR A 289 2.11 31.84 19.17
N MET A 290 2.92 32.81 19.56
CA MET A 290 3.73 33.61 18.64
C MET A 290 5.22 33.26 18.71
N ALA A 291 5.61 32.35 19.61
CA ALA A 291 6.97 31.87 19.70
C ALA A 291 7.33 31.01 18.48
N THR A 292 8.56 31.17 17.99
CA THR A 292 9.12 30.38 16.89
C THR A 292 9.79 29.09 17.38
N SER A 293 9.93 28.89 18.68
CA SER A 293 10.46 27.65 19.26
C SER A 293 9.67 27.27 20.51
N ILE A 294 9.25 25.99 20.60
CA ILE A 294 8.47 25.44 21.72
C ILE A 294 8.94 24.03 22.07
N SER A 295 8.71 23.58 23.29
CA SER A 295 9.00 22.22 23.74
C SER A 295 7.71 21.52 24.19
N HIS A 296 7.49 20.28 23.76
CA HIS A 296 6.33 19.46 24.12
C HIS A 296 6.78 18.07 24.61
N THR A 297 6.08 17.47 25.57
CA THR A 297 6.44 16.16 26.14
C THR A 297 5.34 15.13 25.93
N TYR A 298 5.66 14.07 25.19
CA TYR A 298 4.74 12.96 24.95
C TYR A 298 4.84 11.92 26.07
N THR A 299 3.73 11.64 26.75
CA THR A 299 3.70 10.76 27.94
C THR A 299 3.22 9.34 27.67
N ALA A 300 2.61 9.08 26.52
CA ALA A 300 2.09 7.76 26.14
C ALA A 300 2.87 7.20 24.93
N ALA A 301 2.98 5.88 24.87
CA ALA A 301 3.55 5.18 23.73
C ALA A 301 2.65 5.32 22.50
N GLY A 302 3.24 5.31 21.30
CA GLY A 302 2.52 5.41 20.03
C GLY A 302 3.19 6.36 19.06
N THR A 303 2.57 6.53 17.89
CA THR A 303 3.00 7.48 16.86
C THR A 303 2.08 8.68 16.84
N ASN A 304 2.66 9.88 16.76
CA ASN A 304 1.92 11.13 16.79
C ASN A 304 2.15 11.91 15.48
N THR A 305 1.06 12.38 14.88
CA THR A 305 1.06 13.25 13.71
C THR A 305 1.01 14.70 14.16
N VAL A 306 2.02 15.49 13.82
CA VAL A 306 2.12 16.88 14.26
C VAL A 306 1.65 17.81 13.14
N GLN A 307 0.83 18.79 13.49
CA GLN A 307 0.30 19.81 12.58
C GLN A 307 0.63 21.22 13.07
N LEU A 308 1.19 22.04 12.19
CA LEU A 308 1.35 23.48 12.38
C LEU A 308 0.42 24.23 11.42
N ILE A 309 -0.45 25.07 11.95
CA ILE A 309 -1.24 26.04 11.20
C ILE A 309 -0.71 27.43 11.51
N VAL A 310 -0.14 28.10 10.51
CA VAL A 310 0.19 29.52 10.61
C VAL A 310 -0.94 30.34 9.99
N SER A 311 -1.26 31.49 10.58
CA SER A 311 -2.21 32.44 10.00
C SER A 311 -1.68 33.87 10.06
N GLY A 312 -2.12 34.67 9.09
CA GLY A 312 -1.71 36.05 8.87
C GLY A 312 -2.84 36.88 8.28
N PRO A 313 -2.58 38.17 7.98
CA PRO A 313 -3.49 39.01 7.19
C PRO A 313 -3.84 38.38 5.84
N ASP A 314 -2.92 37.55 5.32
CA ASP A 314 -2.97 36.94 4.00
C ASP A 314 -3.56 35.51 4.03
N GLY A 315 -4.21 35.09 5.12
CA GLY A 315 -4.86 33.78 5.23
C GLY A 315 -4.10 32.80 6.14
N SER A 316 -4.30 31.49 5.95
CA SER A 316 -3.69 30.45 6.78
C SER A 316 -3.15 29.30 5.95
N SER A 317 -2.02 28.74 6.36
CA SER A 317 -1.44 27.50 5.79
C SER A 317 -1.20 26.48 6.87
N THR A 318 -1.28 25.21 6.46
CA THR A 318 -1.17 24.05 7.32
C THR A 318 -0.05 23.15 6.81
N ASN A 319 0.87 22.78 7.70
CA ASN A 319 1.88 21.75 7.49
C ASN A 319 1.57 20.59 8.43
N THR A 320 1.37 19.39 7.88
CA THR A 320 1.09 18.18 8.66
C THR A 320 2.17 17.15 8.38
N GLN A 321 2.89 16.73 9.41
CA GLN A 321 3.90 15.68 9.33
C GLN A 321 3.37 14.43 10.03
N VAL A 322 2.96 13.45 9.21
CA VAL A 322 2.34 12.21 9.66
C VAL A 322 3.36 11.32 10.37
N ASN A 323 2.98 10.77 11.53
CA ASN A 323 3.83 9.90 12.35
C ASN A 323 5.21 10.50 12.68
N LEU A 324 5.30 11.82 12.78
CA LEU A 324 6.56 12.53 13.01
C LEU A 324 7.26 12.10 14.31
N ILE A 325 6.49 11.85 15.37
CA ILE A 325 7.04 11.48 16.68
C ILE A 325 6.68 10.03 17.02
N SER A 326 7.69 9.19 17.22
CA SER A 326 7.55 7.80 17.65
C SER A 326 7.97 7.63 19.10
N VAL A 327 6.99 7.35 19.96
CA VAL A 327 7.20 7.16 21.39
C VAL A 327 7.12 5.67 21.70
N ALA A 328 8.24 5.08 22.09
CA ALA A 328 8.27 3.71 22.56
C ALA A 328 7.64 3.60 23.95
N GLU A 329 7.00 2.46 24.22
CA GLU A 329 6.48 2.15 25.54
C GLU A 329 7.62 2.17 26.55
N ALA A 330 7.41 2.86 27.66
CA ALA A 330 8.35 2.82 28.76
C ALA A 330 8.50 1.35 29.16
N PRO A 331 9.72 0.80 29.31
CA PRO A 331 9.89 -0.59 29.66
C PRO A 331 9.07 -0.91 30.93
N PRO A 332 8.25 -1.97 30.92
CA PRO A 332 7.35 -2.24 32.03
C PRO A 332 8.16 -2.46 33.30
N PRO A 333 7.70 -1.95 34.47
CA PRO A 333 8.27 -2.37 35.74
C PRO A 333 8.01 -3.88 35.87
N ILE A 334 9.10 -4.66 35.99
CA ILE A 334 9.03 -6.12 36.07
C ILE A 334 8.18 -6.50 37.31
N SER A 335 6.96 -6.98 37.09
CA SER A 335 6.11 -7.60 38.11
C SER A 335 5.82 -9.05 37.72
N THR A 336 5.93 -9.93 38.72
CA THR A 336 5.98 -11.38 38.62
C THR A 336 4.66 -12.02 38.18
N ILE A 337 4.76 -13.07 37.35
CA ILE A 337 3.68 -13.95 36.86
C ILE A 337 2.84 -14.52 38.03
N ASP A 338 1.51 -14.46 37.89
CA ASP A 338 0.58 -15.33 38.64
C ASP A 338 -0.53 -15.83 37.70
N ILE A 339 -0.78 -17.14 37.71
CA ILE A 339 -1.83 -17.82 36.93
C ILE A 339 -2.98 -18.07 37.90
N ASP A 340 -4.16 -17.49 37.67
CA ASP A 340 -5.38 -17.91 38.37
C ASP A 340 -6.40 -18.53 37.40
N ALA A 341 -6.68 -19.80 37.68
CA ALA A 341 -7.68 -20.64 37.06
C ALA A 341 -9.01 -20.46 37.81
N SER A 342 -9.88 -19.57 37.34
CA SER A 342 -11.27 -19.54 37.79
C SER A 342 -12.12 -18.77 36.79
N LEU A 343 -12.91 -19.50 35.99
CA LEU A 343 -14.23 -19.14 35.44
C LEU A 343 -14.69 -20.29 34.51
N ALA A 344 -14.93 -21.46 35.10
CA ALA A 344 -15.80 -22.47 34.51
C ALA A 344 -17.24 -22.15 34.94
N ASP A 345 -18.18 -22.31 34.01
CA ASP A 345 -19.64 -22.18 34.17
C ASP A 345 -20.29 -20.82 33.76
N GLN A 346 -20.14 -20.46 32.49
CA GLN A 346 -21.25 -20.06 31.59
C GLN A 346 -20.88 -20.47 30.16
N GLN A 347 -21.49 -21.58 29.74
CA GLN A 347 -21.43 -22.32 28.47
C GLN A 347 -20.56 -21.75 27.32
N VAL A 348 -19.32 -22.25 27.30
CA VAL A 348 -18.43 -22.57 26.17
C VAL A 348 -18.15 -21.44 25.17
N ARG A 349 -17.47 -20.41 25.67
CA ARG A 349 -16.36 -19.79 24.94
C ARG A 349 -15.17 -20.74 25.02
N GLY A 350 -14.87 -21.43 23.93
CA GLY A 350 -13.75 -22.35 23.90
C GLY A 350 -13.67 -23.11 22.59
N ASN A 351 -12.64 -22.79 21.82
CA ASN A 351 -12.01 -23.71 20.87
C ASN A 351 -11.63 -24.98 21.65
N GLY A 352 -12.53 -25.96 21.67
CA GLY A 352 -12.36 -27.22 22.37
C GLY A 352 -11.75 -28.25 21.45
N THR A 353 -10.43 -28.25 21.32
CA THR A 353 -9.72 -29.24 20.50
C THR A 353 -9.78 -30.60 21.19
N THR A 354 -10.62 -31.50 20.69
CA THR A 354 -10.43 -32.94 20.90
C THR A 354 -10.50 -33.62 19.54
N GLY A 355 -9.38 -33.54 18.80
CA GLY A 355 -9.22 -34.11 17.45
C GLY A 355 -9.98 -33.34 16.36
N THR A 356 -9.27 -32.51 15.58
CA THR A 356 -9.63 -31.94 14.26
C THR A 356 -11.01 -31.29 14.03
N THR A 357 -11.91 -31.24 15.00
CA THR A 357 -13.27 -30.69 14.85
C THR A 357 -13.42 -29.36 15.62
N LEU A 358 -13.90 -28.33 14.93
CA LEU A 358 -14.28 -27.05 15.51
C LEU A 358 -15.81 -26.97 15.59
N ASN A 359 -16.35 -26.60 16.76
CA ASN A 359 -17.79 -26.47 17.00
C ASN A 359 -18.16 -24.98 17.21
N TRP A 360 -19.11 -24.47 16.45
CA TRP A 360 -19.64 -23.12 16.56
C TRP A 360 -21.06 -23.13 17.06
N ILE A 361 -21.31 -22.29 18.06
CA ILE A 361 -22.63 -22.10 18.64
C ILE A 361 -23.21 -20.84 18.01
N ALA A 362 -24.38 -20.96 17.36
CA ALA A 362 -25.09 -19.82 16.79
C ALA A 362 -25.33 -18.71 17.83
N GLN A 363 -25.28 -17.45 17.41
CA GLN A 363 -25.70 -16.35 18.26
C GLN A 363 -27.23 -16.24 18.28
N LYS A 364 -27.78 -15.85 19.43
CA LYS A 364 -29.23 -15.80 19.67
C LYS A 364 -29.92 -14.84 18.69
N GLU A 365 -30.97 -15.30 18.02
CA GLU A 365 -31.84 -14.45 17.20
C GLU A 365 -32.60 -13.47 18.11
N ASP A 366 -32.29 -12.18 18.00
CA ASP A 366 -33.20 -11.13 18.46
C ASP A 366 -34.30 -10.97 17.42
N GLN A 367 -35.54 -11.14 17.87
CA GLN A 367 -36.76 -11.21 17.04
C GLN A 367 -36.83 -10.06 16.01
N ILE A 368 -36.63 -10.35 14.72
CA ILE A 368 -36.91 -9.38 13.65
C ILE A 368 -38.41 -9.40 13.36
N SER A 369 -39.08 -8.35 13.82
CA SER A 369 -40.51 -8.14 13.57
C SER A 369 -40.75 -7.91 12.08
N GLY A 370 -41.45 -8.83 11.39
CA GLY A 370 -41.86 -8.66 9.99
C GLY A 370 -41.60 -9.83 9.04
N VAL A 371 -41.02 -10.94 9.50
CA VAL A 371 -40.77 -12.14 8.66
C VAL A 371 -42.09 -12.83 8.30
N GLN A 372 -42.43 -12.86 7.01
CA GLN A 372 -43.78 -13.25 6.53
C GLN A 372 -43.97 -14.73 6.20
N ASN A 373 -42.92 -15.57 6.15
CA ASN A 373 -43.00 -16.89 5.51
C ASN A 373 -42.43 -18.07 6.31
N GLY A 374 -42.27 -17.92 7.63
CA GLY A 374 -41.89 -19.04 8.50
C GLY A 374 -40.44 -19.55 8.38
N GLU A 375 -39.58 -18.78 7.72
CA GLU A 375 -38.13 -18.98 7.59
C GLU A 375 -37.37 -18.54 8.84
N ILE A 376 -36.18 -19.12 9.05
CA ILE A 376 -35.20 -18.67 10.06
C ILE A 376 -33.85 -18.49 9.37
N VAL A 377 -33.14 -17.40 9.69
CA VAL A 377 -31.76 -17.15 9.29
C VAL A 377 -30.89 -17.14 10.54
N VAL A 378 -29.78 -17.87 10.50
CA VAL A 378 -28.88 -18.04 11.64
C VAL A 378 -27.47 -17.55 11.27
N PRO A 379 -26.93 -16.55 11.98
CA PRO A 379 -25.55 -16.13 11.83
C PRO A 379 -24.59 -17.06 12.60
N PHE A 380 -23.45 -17.36 11.99
CA PHE A 380 -22.33 -18.07 12.60
C PHE A 380 -21.04 -17.29 12.40
N LEU A 381 -20.25 -17.15 13.46
CA LEU A 381 -18.96 -16.48 13.42
C LEU A 381 -17.89 -17.39 12.78
N LEU A 382 -17.18 -16.86 11.79
CA LEU A 382 -16.04 -17.51 11.14
C LEU A 382 -14.78 -17.43 12.03
N PRO A 383 -14.06 -18.54 12.23
CA PRO A 383 -12.83 -18.62 12.99
C PRO A 383 -11.64 -18.42 12.07
N ASP A 384 -10.47 -18.37 12.69
CA ASP A 384 -9.23 -18.55 11.98
C ASP A 384 -9.05 -20.03 11.62
N LEU A 385 -8.91 -20.30 10.32
CA LEU A 385 -8.64 -21.65 9.81
C LEU A 385 -7.14 -22.01 9.89
N GLY A 386 -6.26 -21.07 10.19
CA GLY A 386 -4.82 -21.30 10.30
C GLY A 386 -4.21 -21.93 9.04
N GLY A 387 -4.74 -21.60 7.86
CA GLY A 387 -4.31 -22.12 6.56
C GLY A 387 -4.88 -23.50 6.16
N GLN A 388 -5.74 -24.11 6.98
CA GLN A 388 -6.37 -25.41 6.66
C GLN A 388 -7.69 -25.23 5.89
N THR A 389 -8.06 -26.24 5.09
CA THR A 389 -9.36 -26.27 4.40
C THR A 389 -10.41 -26.97 5.24
N ILE A 390 -11.69 -26.66 4.98
CA ILE A 390 -12.82 -27.38 5.59
C ILE A 390 -13.08 -28.65 4.76
N ALA A 391 -12.72 -29.82 5.29
CA ALA A 391 -12.89 -31.09 4.58
C ALA A 391 -14.34 -31.57 4.60
N THR A 392 -15.00 -31.47 5.75
CA THR A 392 -16.42 -31.77 5.91
C THR A 392 -17.04 -30.75 6.86
N ALA A 393 -18.31 -30.42 6.65
CA ALA A 393 -19.08 -29.59 7.55
C ALA A 393 -20.36 -30.31 7.94
N ASN A 394 -20.81 -30.06 9.16
CA ASN A 394 -21.98 -30.67 9.73
C ASN A 394 -22.78 -29.66 10.57
N LEU A 395 -24.06 -29.53 10.26
CA LEU A 395 -25.00 -28.67 10.98
C LEU A 395 -25.96 -29.51 11.82
N LEU A 396 -25.84 -29.38 13.14
CA LEU A 396 -26.79 -29.93 14.09
C LEU A 396 -27.79 -28.83 14.50
N ALA A 397 -29.07 -29.05 14.19
CA ALA A 397 -30.14 -28.14 14.59
C ALA A 397 -31.36 -28.94 15.07
N ALA A 398 -31.93 -28.56 16.21
CA ALA A 398 -33.19 -29.14 16.66
C ALA A 398 -34.34 -28.20 16.26
N LEU A 399 -35.23 -28.66 15.40
CA LEU A 399 -36.40 -27.88 14.99
C LEU A 399 -37.65 -28.34 15.75
N ASN A 400 -38.49 -27.38 16.13
CA ASN A 400 -39.80 -27.61 16.72
C ASN A 400 -40.89 -27.02 15.84
N ALA A 401 -41.96 -27.79 15.71
CA ALA A 401 -43.14 -27.45 14.95
C ALA A 401 -44.41 -27.31 15.78
N PRO A 402 -45.11 -26.16 15.77
CA PRO A 402 -46.48 -26.08 16.25
C PRO A 402 -47.37 -27.21 15.73
N THR A 403 -48.03 -27.91 16.66
CA THR A 403 -48.91 -29.07 16.43
C THR A 403 -50.11 -28.80 15.49
N TRP A 404 -50.39 -27.53 15.17
CA TRP A 404 -51.57 -27.10 14.43
C TRP A 404 -51.32 -26.90 12.93
N GLN A 405 -50.15 -27.24 12.41
CA GLN A 405 -49.80 -27.05 11.00
C GLN A 405 -49.07 -28.27 10.40
N SER A 406 -49.37 -28.62 9.15
CA SER A 406 -48.61 -29.61 8.37
C SER A 406 -47.44 -28.92 7.68
N TRP A 407 -46.24 -29.44 7.85
CA TRP A 407 -45.02 -28.81 7.35
C TRP A 407 -44.52 -29.59 6.15
N GLY A 408 -44.10 -28.88 5.10
CA GLY A 408 -43.34 -29.49 4.03
C GLY A 408 -41.94 -29.90 4.48
N ASN A 409 -41.15 -30.44 3.56
CA ASN A 409 -39.72 -30.62 3.80
C ASN A 409 -39.07 -29.24 3.96
N VAL A 410 -37.92 -29.20 4.62
CA VAL A 410 -37.16 -27.96 4.85
C VAL A 410 -35.85 -28.06 4.10
N ASP A 411 -35.55 -27.02 3.33
CA ASP A 411 -34.33 -26.83 2.58
C ASP A 411 -33.33 -25.96 3.36
N LEU A 412 -32.04 -26.16 3.08
CA LEU A 412 -30.94 -25.36 3.62
C LEU A 412 -30.31 -24.48 2.52
N TYR A 413 -30.18 -23.19 2.83
CA TYR A 413 -29.54 -22.21 1.97
C TYR A 413 -28.40 -21.49 2.68
N GLY A 414 -27.34 -21.24 1.93
CA GLY A 414 -26.31 -20.27 2.31
C GLY A 414 -26.61 -18.91 1.69
N VAL A 415 -26.55 -17.83 2.48
CA VAL A 415 -27.00 -16.49 2.03
C VAL A 415 -25.83 -15.60 1.67
N ARG A 416 -25.03 -15.18 2.65
CA ARG A 416 -23.89 -14.26 2.51
C ARG A 416 -22.90 -14.40 3.68
N TYR A 417 -21.75 -13.73 3.57
CA TYR A 417 -20.93 -13.36 4.73
C TYR A 417 -20.99 -11.84 5.02
N ALA A 418 -20.66 -11.41 6.23
CA ALA A 418 -20.47 -10.00 6.59
C ALA A 418 -19.73 -9.80 7.92
N ALA A 419 -19.08 -8.66 8.09
CA ALA A 419 -18.41 -8.26 9.34
C ALA A 419 -19.35 -7.98 10.54
N SER A 420 -20.67 -8.11 10.37
CA SER A 420 -21.65 -7.86 11.42
C SER A 420 -22.64 -9.01 11.52
N GLU A 421 -23.03 -9.37 12.75
CA GLU A 421 -24.02 -10.40 13.10
C GLU A 421 -25.46 -10.03 12.68
N SER A 422 -25.69 -8.81 12.20
CA SER A 422 -27.02 -8.30 11.87
C SER A 422 -27.66 -9.06 10.69
N VAL A 423 -28.79 -9.71 10.95
CA VAL A 423 -29.64 -10.32 9.92
C VAL A 423 -30.47 -9.22 9.23
N LEU A 424 -30.48 -9.22 7.91
CA LEU A 424 -31.17 -8.25 7.08
C LEU A 424 -32.48 -8.82 6.52
N LEU A 425 -33.44 -7.95 6.20
CA LEU A 425 -34.68 -8.37 5.56
C LEU A 425 -34.45 -9.08 4.21
N SER A 426 -33.38 -8.71 3.50
CA SER A 426 -32.97 -9.36 2.25
C SER A 426 -32.53 -10.81 2.42
N ASP A 427 -32.10 -11.20 3.62
CA ASP A 427 -31.66 -12.57 3.92
C ASP A 427 -32.86 -13.54 3.91
N TYR A 428 -34.08 -13.01 4.12
CA TYR A 428 -35.36 -13.74 4.06
C TYR A 428 -36.05 -13.65 2.68
N ALA A 429 -35.33 -13.35 1.60
CA ALA A 429 -35.96 -13.16 0.28
C ALA A 429 -36.60 -14.49 -0.24
N PRO A 430 -37.89 -14.48 -0.65
CA PRO A 430 -38.65 -15.67 -1.02
C PRO A 430 -38.30 -16.23 -2.42
N PHE A 431 -38.58 -17.53 -2.61
CA PHE A 431 -38.25 -18.31 -3.80
C PHE A 431 -38.99 -17.90 -5.09
N SER A 432 -38.23 -17.46 -6.08
CA SER A 432 -37.90 -18.32 -7.22
C SER A 432 -36.38 -18.30 -7.42
N ASP A 433 -35.82 -19.40 -7.90
CA ASP A 433 -34.44 -19.59 -8.37
C ASP A 433 -33.81 -18.43 -9.18
N ALA A 434 -34.62 -17.49 -9.68
CA ALA A 434 -34.18 -16.30 -10.41
C ALA A 434 -33.80 -15.08 -9.55
N ALA A 435 -34.08 -15.06 -8.24
CA ALA A 435 -33.84 -13.88 -7.39
C ALA A 435 -32.41 -13.78 -6.81
N GLY A 436 -31.60 -14.84 -6.91
CA GLY A 436 -30.14 -14.79 -6.72
C GLY A 436 -29.60 -14.52 -5.30
N ASN A 437 -30.44 -14.46 -4.27
CA ASN A 437 -30.02 -14.05 -2.91
C ASN A 437 -29.61 -15.19 -1.96
N GLY A 438 -29.35 -16.40 -2.48
CA GLY A 438 -28.82 -17.50 -1.67
C GLY A 438 -28.55 -18.77 -2.48
N THR A 439 -27.49 -19.50 -2.12
CA THR A 439 -27.07 -20.77 -2.72
C THR A 439 -27.80 -21.92 -2.02
N LYS A 440 -28.51 -22.75 -2.80
CA LYS A 440 -29.11 -23.98 -2.26
C LYS A 440 -27.98 -24.94 -1.86
N ILE A 441 -27.86 -25.22 -0.57
CA ILE A 441 -26.86 -26.15 -0.04
C ILE A 441 -27.45 -27.56 -0.07
N MET A 442 -28.65 -27.73 0.48
CA MET A 442 -29.28 -29.05 0.57
C MET A 442 -30.78 -28.98 0.31
N ASP A 443 -31.25 -29.87 -0.58
CA ASP A 443 -32.67 -30.13 -0.83
C ASP A 443 -33.19 -31.14 0.20
N ASN A 444 -34.35 -30.85 0.79
CA ASN A 444 -34.96 -31.68 1.84
C ASN A 444 -34.01 -31.97 3.00
N PHE A 445 -33.22 -30.97 3.42
CA PHE A 445 -32.40 -31.00 4.65
C PHE A 445 -33.16 -31.62 5.84
N TYR A 446 -34.47 -31.38 5.90
CA TYR A 446 -35.40 -32.17 6.70
C TYR A 446 -36.56 -32.69 5.84
N VAL A 447 -36.86 -33.98 5.97
CA VAL A 447 -38.05 -34.61 5.37
C VAL A 447 -39.12 -34.80 6.46
N SER A 448 -40.29 -34.20 6.26
CA SER A 448 -41.38 -34.32 7.23
C SER A 448 -41.95 -35.75 7.30
N GLY A 449 -41.88 -36.36 8.50
CA GLY A 449 -42.59 -37.59 8.83
C GLY A 449 -44.02 -37.29 9.30
N SER A 450 -45.02 -38.01 8.80
CA SER A 450 -46.42 -37.78 9.14
C SER A 450 -46.76 -38.16 10.60
N GLY A 451 -46.57 -37.23 11.55
CA GLY A 451 -47.22 -37.35 12.86
C GLY A 451 -46.56 -36.61 14.03
N THR A 452 -47.26 -35.58 14.52
CA THR A 452 -47.13 -34.91 15.84
C THR A 452 -45.82 -34.18 16.16
N ALA A 453 -45.95 -33.00 16.80
CA ALA A 453 -44.87 -32.10 17.20
C ALA A 453 -43.85 -32.76 18.11
N ALA A 454 -42.84 -33.37 17.50
CA ALA A 454 -41.74 -34.00 18.21
C ALA A 454 -40.44 -33.32 17.82
N TYR A 455 -39.66 -33.02 18.85
CA TYR A 455 -38.24 -32.69 18.78
C TYR A 455 -37.53 -33.62 17.81
N GLN A 456 -36.93 -33.06 16.75
CA GLN A 456 -36.10 -33.82 15.84
C GLN A 456 -34.77 -33.09 15.67
N GLU A 457 -33.70 -33.75 16.13
CA GLU A 457 -32.34 -33.37 15.79
C GLU A 457 -32.16 -33.61 14.30
N LEU A 458 -31.84 -32.54 13.59
CA LEU A 458 -31.44 -32.57 12.19
C LEU A 458 -29.93 -32.56 12.17
N ASN A 459 -29.38 -33.58 11.53
CA ASN A 459 -27.96 -33.78 11.43
C ASN A 459 -27.63 -34.11 9.97
N THR A 460 -26.73 -33.35 9.38
CA THR A 460 -26.27 -33.55 8.00
C THR A 460 -25.28 -34.73 7.86
N ASP A 461 -24.88 -35.38 8.96
CA ASP A 461 -23.73 -36.28 9.02
C ASP A 461 -23.95 -37.78 8.80
N ALA A 462 -24.90 -38.25 7.98
CA ALA A 462 -24.72 -39.63 7.49
C ALA A 462 -23.36 -39.78 6.76
N THR A 463 -22.80 -38.67 6.22
CA THR A 463 -21.46 -38.59 5.61
C THR A 463 -20.74 -37.23 5.76
N GLY A 464 -21.32 -36.24 6.44
CA GLY A 464 -20.87 -34.84 6.37
C GLY A 464 -21.25 -34.24 5.01
N ASP A 465 -21.77 -33.02 4.99
CA ASP A 465 -22.28 -32.41 3.77
C ASP A 465 -21.11 -31.68 3.05
N VAL A 466 -20.76 -32.18 1.86
CA VAL A 466 -19.66 -31.65 1.03
C VAL A 466 -20.07 -30.31 0.44
N GLU A 467 -21.35 -30.15 0.11
CA GLU A 467 -21.92 -28.90 -0.40
C GLU A 467 -21.90 -27.80 0.66
N LEU A 468 -22.13 -28.12 1.94
CA LEU A 468 -21.99 -27.17 3.05
C LEU A 468 -20.53 -26.75 3.27
N ALA A 469 -19.59 -27.71 3.24
CA ALA A 469 -18.16 -27.44 3.34
C ALA A 469 -17.65 -26.56 2.18
N ALA A 470 -18.05 -26.91 0.95
CA ALA A 470 -17.70 -26.15 -0.25
C ALA A 470 -18.28 -24.72 -0.21
N TRP A 471 -19.52 -24.56 0.26
CA TRP A 471 -20.12 -23.23 0.40
C TRP A 471 -19.37 -22.36 1.42
N LEU A 472 -18.96 -22.92 2.56
CA LEU A 472 -18.17 -22.21 3.57
C LEU A 472 -16.80 -21.79 3.02
N MET A 473 -16.10 -22.69 2.33
CA MET A 473 -14.82 -22.36 1.68
C MET A 473 -14.96 -21.26 0.65
N ALA A 474 -16.02 -21.28 -0.17
CA ALA A 474 -16.29 -20.23 -1.14
C ALA A 474 -16.48 -18.84 -0.51
N GLN A 475 -16.84 -18.75 0.79
CA GLN A 475 -16.92 -17.46 1.48
C GLN A 475 -15.52 -16.92 1.81
N TYR A 476 -14.60 -17.78 2.26
CA TYR A 476 -13.20 -17.41 2.46
C TYR A 476 -12.53 -17.01 1.14
N ASP A 477 -12.79 -17.77 0.07
CA ASP A 477 -12.29 -17.44 -1.28
C ASP A 477 -12.84 -16.09 -1.80
N ALA A 478 -14.05 -15.73 -1.39
CA ALA A 478 -14.67 -14.44 -1.68
C ALA A 478 -14.19 -13.29 -0.77
N GLY A 479 -13.22 -13.54 0.11
CA GLY A 479 -12.56 -12.54 0.96
C GLY A 479 -13.06 -12.45 2.40
N ALA A 480 -13.90 -13.39 2.86
CA ALA A 480 -14.28 -13.45 4.27
C ALA A 480 -13.07 -13.79 5.15
N VAL A 481 -12.97 -13.16 6.32
CA VAL A 481 -11.86 -13.36 7.26
C VAL A 481 -12.36 -13.87 8.62
N ALA A 482 -11.43 -14.37 9.44
CA ALA A 482 -11.72 -14.70 10.83
C ALA A 482 -12.35 -13.50 11.56
N GLY A 483 -13.50 -13.71 12.18
CA GLY A 483 -14.29 -12.65 12.82
C GLY A 483 -15.50 -12.17 12.00
N ASP A 484 -15.59 -12.51 10.72
CA ASP A 484 -16.80 -12.29 9.92
C ASP A 484 -17.91 -13.31 10.26
N TYR A 485 -19.14 -13.03 9.84
CA TYR A 485 -20.31 -13.90 10.06
C TYR A 485 -20.82 -14.48 8.74
N VAL A 486 -21.19 -15.75 8.72
CA VAL A 486 -21.93 -16.40 7.64
C VAL A 486 -23.37 -16.68 8.04
N PHE A 487 -24.30 -16.62 7.08
CA PHE A 487 -25.74 -16.68 7.33
C PHE A 487 -26.35 -17.90 6.64
N LEU A 488 -26.92 -18.81 7.42
CA LEU A 488 -27.64 -20.00 6.94
C LEU A 488 -29.13 -19.82 7.12
N ARG A 489 -29.91 -20.12 6.07
CA ARG A 489 -31.37 -19.99 6.06
C ARG A 489 -32.05 -21.35 5.95
N PHE A 490 -32.98 -21.60 6.86
CA PHE A 490 -33.88 -22.75 6.83
C PHE A 490 -35.21 -22.35 6.21
N GLN A 491 -35.61 -23.04 5.14
CA GLN A 491 -36.78 -22.67 4.35
C GLN A 491 -37.71 -23.87 4.10
N PRO A 492 -38.99 -23.82 4.49
CA PRO A 492 -39.94 -24.90 4.21
C PRO A 492 -40.48 -24.87 2.76
N ASP A 493 -40.63 -26.04 2.13
CA ASP A 493 -41.13 -26.22 0.76
C ASP A 493 -42.57 -25.73 0.53
N ASN A 494 -43.44 -26.01 1.49
CA ASN A 494 -44.87 -25.73 1.40
C ASN A 494 -45.32 -24.95 2.62
N MET A 495 -45.29 -23.62 2.52
CA MET A 495 -45.86 -22.73 3.53
C MET A 495 -47.12 -22.05 2.98
N ALA A 496 -48.27 -22.40 3.56
CA ALA A 496 -49.43 -21.51 3.50
C ALA A 496 -49.10 -20.27 4.35
N ALA A 497 -49.18 -19.08 3.75
CA ALA A 497 -48.90 -17.81 4.40
C ALA A 497 -49.80 -17.62 5.64
N VAL A 498 -49.25 -17.85 6.83
CA VAL A 498 -49.87 -17.52 8.11
C VAL A 498 -48.79 -16.84 8.94
N GLY A 499 -49.08 -15.65 9.45
CA GLY A 499 -48.09 -14.81 10.13
C GLY A 499 -47.48 -15.49 11.36
N GLY A 500 -46.14 -15.46 11.45
CA GLY A 500 -45.32 -16.04 12.51
C GLY A 500 -44.22 -16.97 11.96
N HIS A 501 -43.15 -17.19 12.74
CA HIS A 501 -42.15 -18.20 12.41
C HIS A 501 -42.80 -19.58 12.50
N ALA A 502 -42.85 -20.31 11.39
CA ALA A 502 -43.34 -21.68 11.38
C ALA A 502 -42.37 -22.53 12.18
N ILE A 503 -41.10 -22.52 11.79
CA ILE A 503 -39.99 -23.22 12.45
C ILE A 503 -39.50 -22.45 13.67
N GLN A 504 -39.17 -23.17 14.75
CA GLN A 504 -38.43 -22.64 15.91
C GLN A 504 -37.31 -23.61 16.31
N PHE A 505 -36.21 -23.13 16.87
CA PHE A 505 -35.25 -24.03 17.50
C PHE A 505 -35.82 -24.60 18.80
N ALA A 506 -35.79 -25.93 18.93
CA ALA A 506 -36.47 -26.66 19.98
C ALA A 506 -35.79 -26.48 21.35
N THR A 507 -36.52 -26.86 22.39
CA THR A 507 -36.02 -27.05 23.75
C THR A 507 -36.51 -28.39 24.24
N ALA A 508 -35.72 -29.14 25.00
CA ALA A 508 -36.24 -30.28 25.75
C ALA A 508 -37.23 -29.81 26.86
N ASP A 509 -37.15 -28.54 27.27
CA ASP A 509 -38.07 -27.88 28.21
C ASP A 509 -38.12 -26.37 27.94
N THR A 510 -39.32 -25.80 27.91
CA THR A 510 -39.81 -24.53 27.33
C THR A 510 -39.14 -23.19 27.75
N VAL A 511 -37.89 -23.17 28.22
CA VAL A 511 -37.23 -21.95 28.73
C VAL A 511 -35.83 -21.69 28.14
N THR A 512 -35.17 -22.64 27.48
CA THR A 512 -33.82 -22.42 26.89
C THR A 512 -33.65 -23.10 25.52
N GLN A 513 -33.62 -22.28 24.46
CA GLN A 513 -33.37 -22.64 23.05
C GLN A 513 -32.06 -23.43 22.92
N THR A 514 -32.07 -24.63 22.32
CA THR A 514 -30.81 -25.27 21.93
C THR A 514 -30.28 -24.53 20.71
N THR A 515 -29.13 -23.88 20.86
CA THR A 515 -28.47 -23.16 19.78
C THR A 515 -28.01 -24.12 18.69
N PRO A 516 -28.27 -23.84 17.41
CA PRO A 516 -27.67 -24.57 16.30
C PRO A 516 -26.16 -24.67 16.46
N VAL A 517 -25.62 -25.86 16.20
CA VAL A 517 -24.19 -26.12 16.24
C VAL A 517 -23.71 -26.41 14.83
N LEU A 518 -22.86 -25.54 14.30
CA LEU A 518 -22.12 -25.79 13.07
C LEU A 518 -20.76 -26.37 13.46
N SER A 519 -20.49 -27.58 13.03
CA SER A 519 -19.23 -28.28 13.27
C SER A 519 -18.56 -28.59 11.95
N PHE A 520 -17.24 -28.69 11.92
CA PHE A 520 -16.52 -29.05 10.71
C PHE A 520 -15.20 -29.71 11.06
N GLU A 521 -14.77 -30.61 10.17
CA GLU A 521 -13.46 -31.24 10.23
C GLU A 521 -12.52 -30.47 9.31
N LEU A 522 -11.39 -30.05 9.89
CA LEU A 522 -10.31 -29.48 9.09
C LEU A 522 -9.60 -30.60 8.33
N GLY A 523 -9.39 -30.37 7.03
CA GLY A 523 -8.59 -31.24 6.18
C GLY A 523 -7.10 -31.06 6.44
N ALA A 524 -6.32 -32.09 6.09
CA ALA A 524 -4.88 -31.91 5.93
C ALA A 524 -4.60 -30.87 4.84
N SER A 525 -3.58 -30.06 5.04
CA SER A 525 -3.23 -28.88 4.25
C SER A 525 -3.42 -29.07 2.75
N GLY A 526 -4.20 -28.19 2.12
CA GLY A 526 -4.19 -28.06 0.67
C GLY A 526 -5.50 -27.49 0.11
N PRO A 527 -5.44 -26.53 -0.83
CA PRO A 527 -6.57 -26.20 -1.69
C PRO A 527 -6.95 -27.44 -2.53
N ALA A 528 -8.19 -27.50 -3.07
CA ALA A 528 -8.68 -28.65 -3.83
C ALA A 528 -7.67 -29.12 -4.90
N ASP A 529 -7.37 -30.42 -4.94
CA ASP A 529 -6.49 -31.11 -5.89
C ASP A 529 -7.26 -32.35 -6.40
N THR A 530 -8.02 -32.16 -7.47
CA THR A 530 -8.99 -33.13 -8.01
C THR A 530 -8.30 -34.34 -8.61
N ASP A 531 -7.14 -34.15 -9.25
CA ASP A 531 -6.42 -35.22 -9.93
C ASP A 531 -5.29 -35.85 -9.09
N LYS A 532 -5.05 -35.30 -7.89
CA LYS A 532 -4.13 -35.79 -6.85
C LYS A 532 -2.68 -35.77 -7.28
N ASP A 533 -2.32 -34.85 -8.15
CA ASP A 533 -0.95 -34.70 -8.64
C ASP A 533 -0.06 -33.88 -7.69
N GLY A 534 -0.65 -33.26 -6.65
CA GLY A 534 0.03 -32.43 -5.66
C GLY A 534 0.02 -30.93 -5.99
N LEU A 535 -0.65 -30.51 -7.05
CA LEU A 535 -0.96 -29.12 -7.38
C LEU A 535 -2.43 -28.80 -7.07
N PRO A 536 -2.75 -27.57 -6.66
CA PRO A 536 -4.14 -27.22 -6.44
C PRO A 536 -4.87 -26.80 -7.73
N ASP A 537 -6.11 -27.26 -7.88
CA ASP A 537 -7.04 -27.02 -9.00
C ASP A 537 -7.16 -25.54 -9.39
N TRP A 538 -7.17 -24.64 -8.40
CA TRP A 538 -7.27 -23.19 -8.67
C TRP A 538 -6.02 -22.66 -9.36
N TRP A 539 -4.84 -23.16 -8.97
CA TRP A 539 -3.55 -22.75 -9.51
C TRP A 539 -3.38 -23.31 -10.91
N GLU A 540 -3.78 -24.57 -11.10
CA GLU A 540 -3.83 -25.18 -12.43
C GLU A 540 -4.82 -24.48 -13.36
N THR A 541 -5.99 -24.10 -12.87
CA THR A 541 -6.98 -23.35 -13.65
C THR A 541 -6.45 -21.97 -14.04
N LEU A 542 -5.73 -21.30 -13.14
CA LEU A 542 -5.14 -19.98 -13.39
C LEU A 542 -4.10 -20.01 -14.52
N TYR A 543 -3.21 -20.99 -14.54
CA TYR A 543 -2.06 -21.02 -15.47
C TYR A 543 -2.23 -21.96 -16.67
N PHE A 544 -3.06 -23.00 -16.54
CA PHE A 544 -3.23 -24.06 -17.54
C PHE A 544 -4.69 -24.26 -17.97
N GLY A 545 -5.62 -23.48 -17.42
CA GLY A 545 -7.02 -23.43 -17.86
C GLY A 545 -7.88 -24.62 -17.43
N GLY A 546 -7.37 -25.48 -16.55
CA GLY A 546 -8.15 -26.54 -15.90
C GLY A 546 -7.32 -27.46 -15.00
N PRO A 547 -7.97 -28.22 -14.09
CA PRO A 547 -7.37 -28.99 -12.99
C PRO A 547 -6.72 -30.33 -13.42
N THR A 548 -6.36 -30.47 -14.69
CA THR A 548 -5.67 -31.67 -15.22
C THR A 548 -4.64 -31.30 -16.29
N ASN A 549 -4.37 -30.01 -16.45
CA ASN A 549 -3.55 -29.48 -17.53
C ASN A 549 -2.16 -29.06 -17.03
N ALA A 550 -1.92 -29.09 -15.73
CA ALA A 550 -0.58 -29.01 -15.17
C ALA A 550 -0.02 -30.42 -14.99
N THR A 551 1.30 -30.54 -14.95
CA THR A 551 1.96 -31.77 -14.53
C THR A 551 3.15 -31.35 -13.69
N PRO A 552 3.21 -31.68 -12.39
CA PRO A 552 4.18 -31.09 -11.48
C PRO A 552 5.63 -31.37 -11.86
N THR A 553 5.89 -32.44 -12.62
CA THR A 553 7.23 -32.79 -13.10
C THR A 553 7.63 -32.13 -14.42
N ASP A 554 6.71 -31.47 -15.11
CA ASP A 554 7.02 -30.79 -16.37
C ASP A 554 7.89 -29.56 -16.11
N ILE A 555 8.78 -29.26 -17.06
CA ILE A 555 9.66 -28.10 -16.97
C ILE A 555 8.81 -26.84 -17.24
N ALA A 556 8.86 -25.89 -16.30
CA ALA A 556 8.21 -24.59 -16.44
C ALA A 556 8.86 -23.76 -17.57
N ALA A 557 8.20 -22.66 -17.97
CA ALA A 557 8.66 -21.83 -19.07
C ALA A 557 10.09 -21.26 -18.87
N ASN A 558 10.55 -21.14 -17.63
CA ASN A 558 11.91 -20.69 -17.30
C ASN A 558 13.01 -21.71 -17.62
N GLY A 559 12.66 -22.96 -17.99
CA GLY A 559 13.61 -23.98 -18.42
C GLY A 559 14.49 -24.56 -17.31
N ILE A 560 14.28 -24.16 -16.05
CA ILE A 560 15.12 -24.53 -14.90
C ILE A 560 14.30 -25.29 -13.85
N ASN A 561 13.13 -24.77 -13.48
CA ASN A 561 12.29 -25.33 -12.43
C ASN A 561 11.18 -26.20 -13.02
N THR A 562 10.69 -27.18 -12.25
CA THR A 562 9.46 -27.88 -12.60
C THR A 562 8.23 -27.05 -12.24
N VAL A 563 7.07 -27.37 -12.83
CA VAL A 563 5.78 -26.76 -12.51
C VAL A 563 5.47 -26.91 -11.01
N GLY A 564 5.78 -28.06 -10.41
CA GLY A 564 5.69 -28.29 -8.97
C GLY A 564 6.59 -27.38 -8.15
N ASP A 565 7.86 -27.24 -8.55
CA ASP A 565 8.81 -26.35 -7.87
C ASP A 565 8.34 -24.88 -7.94
N THR A 566 7.78 -24.45 -9.08
CA THR A 566 7.24 -23.10 -9.22
C THR A 566 6.02 -22.86 -8.34
N TYR A 567 5.15 -23.86 -8.17
CA TYR A 567 4.03 -23.74 -7.23
C TYR A 567 4.52 -23.60 -5.79
N VAL A 568 5.45 -24.46 -5.35
CA VAL A 568 6.02 -24.40 -3.99
C VAL A 568 6.72 -23.07 -3.75
N ALA A 569 7.41 -22.52 -4.75
CA ALA A 569 8.07 -21.23 -4.65
C ALA A 569 7.14 -20.01 -4.88
N GLY A 570 5.89 -20.20 -5.28
CA GLY A 570 4.94 -19.12 -5.59
C GLY A 570 5.29 -18.31 -6.84
N ILE A 571 5.86 -18.97 -7.84
CA ILE A 571 6.30 -18.40 -9.12
C ILE A 571 5.26 -18.70 -10.20
N ASP A 572 5.08 -17.77 -11.15
CA ASP A 572 4.31 -18.02 -12.38
C ASP A 572 5.03 -19.06 -13.28
N PRO A 573 4.45 -20.26 -13.51
CA PRO A 573 5.08 -21.32 -14.30
C PRO A 573 5.12 -21.02 -15.81
N THR A 574 4.30 -20.08 -16.29
CA THR A 574 4.17 -19.72 -17.71
C THR A 574 5.10 -18.59 -18.12
N ASN A 575 5.67 -17.87 -17.15
CA ASN A 575 6.59 -16.79 -17.39
C ASN A 575 8.04 -17.33 -17.53
N PRO A 576 8.68 -17.20 -18.70
CA PRO A 576 10.05 -17.67 -18.90
C PRO A 576 11.10 -16.94 -18.06
N ASP A 577 10.79 -15.75 -17.55
CA ASP A 577 11.72 -14.91 -16.80
C ASP A 577 11.50 -14.97 -15.28
N ALA A 578 10.53 -15.75 -14.79
CA ALA A 578 10.19 -15.79 -13.37
C ALA A 578 11.09 -16.75 -12.57
N PHE A 579 11.70 -16.22 -11.50
CA PHE A 579 12.54 -16.96 -10.53
C PHE A 579 12.26 -16.51 -9.10
N PHE A 580 12.60 -17.36 -8.12
CA PHE A 580 12.49 -17.04 -6.70
C PHE A 580 13.73 -16.28 -6.23
N GLU A 581 13.55 -15.06 -5.72
CA GLU A 581 14.64 -14.16 -5.36
C GLU A 581 14.99 -14.25 -3.86
N ILE A 582 16.29 -14.26 -3.57
CA ILE A 582 16.85 -14.19 -2.22
C ILE A 582 17.96 -13.13 -2.23
N GLU A 583 17.83 -12.15 -1.36
CA GLU A 583 18.86 -11.13 -1.14
C GLU A 583 19.66 -11.47 0.11
N ASN A 584 21.00 -11.34 0.01
CA ASN A 584 21.89 -11.48 1.15
C ASN A 584 22.55 -10.14 1.48
N LEU A 585 22.28 -9.63 2.68
CA LEU A 585 22.87 -8.39 3.18
C LEU A 585 23.90 -8.69 4.28
N LEU A 586 25.04 -8.02 4.24
CA LEU A 586 26.05 -8.06 5.29
C LEU A 586 26.00 -6.76 6.10
N VAL A 587 25.62 -6.85 7.38
CA VAL A 587 25.60 -5.71 8.32
C VAL A 587 26.30 -6.11 9.60
N ASP A 588 27.33 -5.37 10.02
CA ASP A 588 28.04 -5.59 11.30
C ASP A 588 28.48 -7.05 11.59
N SER A 589 28.99 -7.76 10.57
CA SER A 589 29.39 -9.19 10.62
C SER A 589 28.25 -10.20 10.78
N GLN A 590 27.00 -9.76 10.61
CA GLN A 590 25.81 -10.61 10.46
C GLN A 590 25.44 -10.75 8.98
N VAL A 591 25.00 -11.95 8.59
CA VAL A 591 24.34 -12.21 7.31
C VAL A 591 22.84 -12.16 7.53
N ILE A 592 22.16 -11.35 6.73
CA ILE A 592 20.72 -11.27 6.67
C ILE A 592 20.29 -11.85 5.32
N PHE A 593 19.54 -12.94 5.33
CA PHE A 593 18.82 -13.40 4.15
C PHE A 593 17.43 -12.81 4.14
N GLN A 594 17.00 -12.28 3.02
CA GLN A 594 15.64 -11.83 2.77
C GLN A 594 15.12 -12.52 1.50
N TRP A 595 13.84 -12.88 1.48
CA TRP A 595 13.22 -13.56 0.34
C TRP A 595 11.77 -13.11 0.16
N ILE A 596 11.18 -13.42 -0.98
CA ILE A 596 9.74 -13.20 -1.21
C ILE A 596 8.95 -14.26 -0.42
N SER A 597 8.25 -13.86 0.63
CA SER A 597 7.41 -14.78 1.41
C SER A 597 6.03 -14.97 0.78
N VAL A 598 5.57 -16.22 0.70
CA VAL A 598 4.31 -16.65 0.11
C VAL A 598 3.47 -17.30 1.21
N THR A 599 2.16 -17.07 1.20
CA THR A 599 1.24 -17.70 2.15
C THR A 599 1.30 -19.23 2.07
N ASP A 600 1.05 -19.91 3.18
CA ASP A 600 1.07 -21.39 3.28
C ASP A 600 2.42 -22.03 2.92
N ARG A 601 3.52 -21.30 3.19
CA ARG A 601 4.89 -21.80 3.03
C ARG A 601 5.66 -21.78 4.34
N VAL A 602 6.54 -22.76 4.45
CA VAL A 602 7.50 -22.91 5.53
C VAL A 602 8.90 -22.82 4.95
N TYR A 603 9.71 -21.96 5.55
CA TYR A 603 11.07 -21.70 5.12
C TYR A 603 12.09 -22.35 6.07
N SER A 604 13.23 -22.72 5.51
CA SER A 604 14.37 -23.20 6.29
C SER A 604 15.68 -22.75 5.67
N VAL A 605 16.53 -22.15 6.51
CA VAL A 605 17.88 -21.74 6.15
C VAL A 605 18.83 -22.86 6.53
N HIS A 606 19.63 -23.29 5.56
CA HIS A 606 20.67 -24.29 5.72
C HIS A 606 22.04 -23.69 5.38
N ALA A 607 23.10 -24.25 5.95
CA ALA A 607 24.48 -23.86 5.70
C ALA A 607 25.41 -25.06 5.54
N THR A 608 26.52 -24.86 4.83
CA THR A 608 27.65 -25.78 4.77
C THR A 608 28.96 -25.00 4.62
N THR A 609 30.05 -25.49 5.19
CA THR A 609 31.40 -24.91 4.98
C THR A 609 32.06 -25.39 3.69
N ASN A 610 31.44 -26.34 2.99
CA ASN A 610 31.98 -26.98 1.79
C ASN A 610 30.84 -27.52 0.93
N LEU A 611 30.75 -27.09 -0.33
CA LEU A 611 29.70 -27.52 -1.26
C LEU A 611 29.70 -29.03 -1.57
N LEU A 612 30.80 -29.75 -1.27
CA LEU A 612 30.86 -31.21 -1.38
C LEU A 612 30.21 -31.92 -0.18
N ASP A 613 30.04 -31.22 0.93
CA ASP A 613 29.34 -31.69 2.12
C ASP A 613 27.88 -31.22 2.05
N GLY A 614 26.93 -32.07 2.47
CA GLY A 614 25.52 -31.72 2.43
C GLY A 614 25.17 -30.54 3.35
N PHE A 615 24.28 -29.66 2.88
CA PHE A 615 23.73 -28.54 3.64
C PHE A 615 23.06 -29.02 4.94
N GLN A 616 23.42 -28.41 6.07
CA GLN A 616 22.86 -28.68 7.39
C GLN A 616 21.88 -27.57 7.79
N PRO A 617 20.77 -27.89 8.48
CA PRO A 617 19.80 -26.88 8.90
C PRO A 617 20.40 -25.94 9.95
N VAL A 618 20.19 -24.64 9.75
CA VAL A 618 20.56 -23.57 10.68
C VAL A 618 19.33 -23.07 11.40
N GLU A 619 18.26 -22.79 10.65
CA GLU A 619 16.95 -22.45 11.18
C GLU A 619 15.87 -23.08 10.31
N THR A 620 14.85 -23.64 10.95
CA THR A 620 13.77 -24.37 10.28
C THR A 620 12.43 -23.91 10.84
N ASN A 621 11.35 -24.18 10.13
CA ASN A 621 9.99 -23.80 10.52
C ASN A 621 9.79 -22.28 10.61
N ILE A 622 10.45 -21.54 9.71
CA ILE A 622 10.22 -20.10 9.56
C ILE A 622 8.89 -19.96 8.81
N LEU A 623 7.84 -19.56 9.52
CA LEU A 623 6.49 -19.46 8.97
C LEU A 623 6.27 -18.12 8.27
N TRP A 624 5.46 -18.11 7.21
CA TRP A 624 4.87 -16.86 6.71
C TRP A 624 4.19 -16.07 7.85
N PRO A 625 4.26 -14.73 7.88
CA PRO A 625 4.83 -13.82 6.89
C PRO A 625 6.32 -13.53 7.06
N GLN A 626 7.04 -14.27 7.91
CA GLN A 626 8.46 -14.04 8.09
C GLN A 626 9.20 -14.29 6.77
N ASN A 627 9.90 -13.27 6.32
CA ASN A 627 10.54 -13.20 5.01
C ASN A 627 12.05 -12.92 5.12
N SER A 628 12.59 -13.04 6.32
CA SER A 628 14.01 -12.82 6.57
C SER A 628 14.54 -13.67 7.73
N TRP A 629 15.86 -13.88 7.70
CA TRP A 629 16.62 -14.56 8.73
C TRP A 629 17.96 -13.85 8.94
N THR A 630 18.36 -13.65 10.20
CA THR A 630 19.63 -13.01 10.56
C THR A 630 20.51 -13.96 11.36
N GLY A 631 21.73 -14.19 10.88
CA GLY A 631 22.72 -15.04 11.54
C GLY A 631 24.08 -14.36 11.71
N GLN A 632 24.83 -14.75 12.75
CA GLN A 632 26.24 -14.38 12.90
C GLN A 632 27.09 -15.24 11.97
N LEU A 633 28.02 -14.65 11.20
CA LEU A 633 28.99 -15.43 10.44
C LEU A 633 29.92 -16.19 11.39
N GLY A 634 29.63 -17.48 11.58
CA GLY A 634 30.56 -18.43 12.17
C GLY A 634 31.66 -18.76 11.17
N VAL A 635 32.73 -17.96 11.15
CA VAL A 635 33.96 -18.19 10.36
C VAL A 635 33.79 -17.97 8.84
N ALA A 636 34.73 -17.26 8.22
CA ALA A 636 34.72 -16.99 6.78
C ALA A 636 34.71 -18.28 5.95
N GLY A 637 33.75 -18.41 5.00
CA GLY A 637 33.73 -19.50 4.00
C GLY A 637 32.47 -20.38 3.95
N GLU A 638 31.37 -20.01 4.62
CA GLU A 638 30.11 -20.78 4.58
C GLU A 638 29.26 -20.47 3.34
N PHE A 639 28.60 -21.50 2.81
CA PHE A 639 27.59 -21.46 1.76
C PHE A 639 26.22 -21.68 2.38
N PHE A 640 25.20 -21.00 1.87
CA PHE A 640 23.85 -21.07 2.41
C PHE A 640 22.83 -21.51 1.35
N GLN A 641 21.76 -22.14 1.80
CA GLN A 641 20.63 -22.57 0.99
C GLN A 641 19.34 -22.23 1.74
N LEU A 642 18.41 -21.55 1.07
CA LEU A 642 17.03 -21.46 1.51
C LEU A 642 16.23 -22.59 0.88
N LYS A 643 15.46 -23.30 1.70
CA LYS A 643 14.44 -24.22 1.21
C LYS A 643 13.05 -23.67 1.52
N VAL A 644 12.13 -23.91 0.60
CA VAL A 644 10.72 -23.55 0.68
C VAL A 644 9.91 -24.83 0.57
N GLU A 645 8.99 -25.04 1.49
CA GLU A 645 8.09 -26.19 1.54
C GLU A 645 6.65 -25.71 1.76
N LEU A 646 5.66 -26.52 1.38
CA LEU A 646 4.27 -26.27 1.75
C LEU A 646 4.11 -26.47 3.27
N SER A 647 3.30 -25.65 3.94
CA SER A 647 2.88 -25.94 5.31
C SER A 647 2.04 -27.23 5.33
N GLN A 648 2.50 -28.24 6.07
CA GLN A 648 1.79 -29.52 6.25
C GLN A 648 0.50 -29.39 7.07
#